data_AF-A0A634RAW9-F1
#
_entry.id   AF-A0A634RAW9-F1
#
_cell.length_a   1.000
_cell.length_b   1.000
_cell.length_c   1.000
_cell.angle_alpha   90.00
_cell.angle_beta   90.00
_cell.angle_gamma   90.00
#
_symmetry.space_group_name_H-M   'P 1'
#
loop_
_entity.id
_entity.type
_entity.pdbx_description
1 polymer ?
#
loop_
_entity_poly.entity_id
_entity_poly.type
_entity_poly.pdbx_seq_one_letter_code
_entity_poly.pdbx_strand_id
1 'polypeptide(L)'
;MKVKIAPVALCIMNVFLITKVYAAETPASCYVDNVTKTFRCGDGTIASKKNSIAVGNQSNASGARSIAIGSLDDAINNLDPSFTDNTKSAGDDGISIGAGATVVKNAPGGIAIGSRRHEANGASAGNIENGGARVYSINGIAIGTGSVAGNAVDGKRDLRTIAIGDGAKVSGSLNTGLGPGIIVGEGSNSSVAVGYSSAIGRQNSGSRAFENVAKSIAVGAGAEVMKGSDSSTSVGSQARVLQGTTQSIALGNNTTVNIGGNNSTAIGSYAAVGTNAVNAIALGGGSDGNNAAKANAVAAIAIGHASSASGTNALALGSNSFTDAEGAVIIGSGAKNTKDTLTGIGLPADNGINAIGIGSSAKSAANGIAIGRGAEAKISEARAIAIGDGAVSAGGIAFGQGASVVKGNNPSGTASASVAIGRQTTVADYGVALGSRASVGMTLTADGTPEKLTTGGLYGTAAGINSGVYSNSALAVGHNAKVSENANAALAVGYNSQSSAQNAIAIGNSAKATAVNTISIGTGNMVSGNNSGAIGDPSTVSGANSYSLGNNNTVSASNAFVLGSAVNNSVDNSVVLGNGSTVSVAVATPEYTVNGVSHTFSGSAPVSTVSIGDSGKERTLTNVAAGRISATSTDAINGSQLFAVTSEVEKGNQFAGNTGTFNRRLGE
;
A
#
# COMPACT_ATOMS: atom_id res chain seq x y z
N MET A 1 48.86 -60.19 -69.85
CA MET A 1 49.29 -61.55 -70.26
C MET A 1 50.53 -61.89 -69.44
N LYS A 2 50.56 -63.04 -68.74
CA LYS A 2 51.73 -63.55 -68.00
C LYS A 2 52.95 -63.59 -68.93
N VAL A 3 54.15 -63.31 -68.41
CA VAL A 3 55.34 -64.20 -68.49
C VAL A 3 56.41 -63.68 -67.51
N LYS A 4 56.90 -64.58 -66.65
CA LYS A 4 58.18 -64.48 -65.93
C LYS A 4 59.28 -65.06 -66.83
N ILE A 5 60.42 -64.38 -66.95
CA ILE A 5 61.74 -65.00 -67.11
C ILE A 5 62.74 -64.17 -66.30
N ALA A 6 63.59 -64.85 -65.53
CA ALA A 6 64.71 -64.35 -64.73
C ALA A 6 66.02 -64.92 -65.35
N PRO A 7 67.25 -64.66 -64.85
CA PRO A 7 67.81 -63.55 -64.05
C PRO A 7 69.25 -63.11 -64.50
N VAL A 8 69.89 -62.28 -63.67
CA VAL A 8 71.36 -62.12 -63.42
C VAL A 8 72.17 -61.15 -64.31
N ALA A 9 72.66 -60.05 -63.72
CA ALA A 9 74.09 -59.74 -63.56
C ALA A 9 74.33 -58.35 -62.93
N LEU A 10 75.57 -58.15 -62.46
CA LEU A 10 76.03 -57.35 -61.34
C LEU A 10 76.66 -56.00 -61.78
N CYS A 11 76.17 -54.89 -61.22
CA CYS A 11 76.91 -53.74 -60.65
C CYS A 11 77.68 -52.70 -61.53
N ILE A 12 77.44 -51.42 -61.18
CA ILE A 12 78.37 -50.25 -61.03
C ILE A 12 78.01 -48.96 -61.82
N MET A 13 77.90 -47.88 -61.02
CA MET A 13 78.06 -46.42 -61.26
C MET A 13 76.88 -45.50 -61.65
N ASN A 14 76.36 -44.86 -60.59
CA ASN A 14 76.09 -43.42 -60.40
C ASN A 14 76.35 -42.44 -61.56
N VAL A 15 75.41 -41.49 -61.77
CA VAL A 15 75.58 -40.02 -61.58
C VAL A 15 74.26 -39.26 -61.89
N PHE A 16 73.78 -38.55 -60.86
CA PHE A 16 72.96 -37.31 -60.80
C PHE A 16 71.67 -37.13 -61.65
N LEU A 17 70.53 -36.95 -60.95
CA LEU A 17 69.83 -35.66 -60.96
C LEU A 17 68.93 -35.50 -59.69
N ILE A 18 68.88 -34.26 -59.21
CA ILE A 18 68.32 -33.78 -57.94
C ILE A 18 66.77 -33.73 -57.98
N THR A 19 66.17 -33.68 -56.79
CA THR A 19 64.74 -33.61 -56.40
C THR A 19 63.99 -34.94 -56.25
N LYS A 20 64.19 -35.62 -55.10
CA LYS A 20 63.13 -36.41 -54.47
C LYS A 20 62.57 -35.62 -53.30
N VAL A 21 61.39 -35.06 -53.50
CA VAL A 21 60.46 -34.75 -52.42
C VAL A 21 60.21 -36.06 -51.67
N TYR A 22 60.52 -36.10 -50.37
CA TYR A 22 60.16 -37.22 -49.50
C TYR A 22 58.63 -37.25 -49.39
N ALA A 23 58.00 -38.18 -50.09
CA ALA A 23 56.69 -38.70 -49.72
C ALA A 23 56.84 -40.23 -49.63
N ALA A 24 57.18 -40.71 -48.43
CA ALA A 24 57.05 -42.11 -48.08
C ALA A 24 55.57 -42.34 -47.75
N GLU A 25 54.76 -42.74 -48.73
CA GLU A 25 53.47 -43.36 -48.44
C GLU A 25 53.73 -44.83 -48.07
N THR A 26 53.63 -45.16 -46.78
CA THR A 26 53.55 -46.55 -46.33
C THR A 26 52.21 -47.16 -46.78
N PRO A 27 52.17 -48.40 -47.29
CA PRO A 27 50.92 -49.04 -47.64
C PRO A 27 50.17 -49.41 -46.35
N ALA A 28 49.16 -48.60 -45.99
CA ALA A 28 48.24 -48.92 -44.89
C ALA A 28 47.57 -50.28 -45.17
N SER A 29 47.92 -51.29 -44.38
CA SER A 29 47.41 -52.66 -44.56
C SER A 29 46.08 -52.79 -43.82
N CYS A 30 44.98 -53.01 -44.55
CA CYS A 30 43.73 -53.42 -43.93
C CYS A 30 43.74 -54.95 -43.69
N TYR A 31 43.30 -55.38 -42.51
CA TYR A 31 43.23 -56.78 -42.07
C TYR A 31 41.85 -57.11 -41.52
N VAL A 32 41.35 -58.29 -41.90
CA VAL A 32 40.09 -58.84 -41.40
C VAL A 32 40.39 -60.17 -40.72
N ASP A 33 40.02 -60.30 -39.46
CA ASP A 33 40.04 -61.57 -38.75
C ASP A 33 38.63 -62.16 -38.71
N ASN A 34 38.41 -63.22 -39.47
CA ASN A 34 37.12 -63.90 -39.53
C ASN A 34 36.76 -64.67 -38.25
N VAL A 35 37.75 -65.03 -37.41
CA VAL A 35 37.52 -65.77 -36.16
C VAL A 35 36.98 -64.83 -35.08
N THR A 36 37.66 -63.70 -34.87
CA THR A 36 37.21 -62.68 -33.91
C THR A 36 36.20 -61.71 -34.51
N LYS A 37 35.95 -61.78 -35.83
CA LYS A 37 35.13 -60.83 -36.61
C LYS A 37 35.61 -59.40 -36.45
N THR A 38 36.92 -59.18 -36.49
CA THR A 38 37.52 -57.86 -36.31
C THR A 38 38.00 -57.27 -37.63
N PHE A 39 37.94 -55.94 -37.74
CA PHE A 39 38.48 -55.17 -38.86
C PHE A 39 39.52 -54.19 -38.35
N ARG A 40 40.69 -54.16 -38.96
CA ARG A 40 41.78 -53.20 -38.66
C ARG A 40 42.26 -52.58 -39.95
N CYS A 41 42.43 -51.26 -40.02
CA CYS A 41 43.07 -50.65 -41.19
C CYS A 41 43.85 -49.39 -40.81
N GLY A 42 45.14 -49.35 -41.12
CA GLY A 42 46.07 -48.29 -40.72
C GLY A 42 47.23 -48.80 -39.87
N ASP A 43 48.32 -48.05 -39.82
CA ASP A 43 49.56 -48.46 -39.16
C ASP A 43 49.41 -48.48 -37.63
N GLY A 44 49.81 -49.56 -36.96
CA GLY A 44 49.73 -49.69 -35.50
C GLY A 44 48.30 -49.86 -34.94
N THR A 45 47.32 -50.23 -35.78
CA THR A 45 45.93 -50.43 -35.36
C THR A 45 45.71 -51.68 -34.50
N ILE A 46 44.83 -51.56 -33.50
CA ILE A 46 44.49 -52.63 -32.56
C ILE A 46 42.96 -52.81 -32.53
N ALA A 47 42.47 -54.01 -32.85
CA ALA A 47 41.09 -54.45 -32.67
C ALA A 47 41.08 -55.81 -31.96
N SER A 48 41.10 -55.82 -30.63
CA SER A 48 41.52 -57.00 -29.83
C SER A 48 40.40 -57.88 -29.29
N LYS A 49 39.13 -57.45 -29.39
CA LYS A 49 37.96 -58.21 -28.93
C LYS A 49 36.95 -58.47 -30.04
N LYS A 50 36.03 -59.40 -29.80
CA LYS A 50 35.04 -59.86 -30.78
C LYS A 50 34.21 -58.71 -31.39
N ASN A 51 34.01 -58.72 -32.71
CA ASN A 51 33.22 -57.73 -33.46
C ASN A 51 33.75 -56.28 -33.35
N SER A 52 35.05 -56.08 -33.17
CA SER A 52 35.65 -54.73 -33.06
C SER A 52 36.20 -54.19 -34.39
N ILE A 53 36.11 -52.88 -34.59
CA ILE A 53 36.56 -52.18 -35.80
C ILE A 53 37.54 -51.07 -35.39
N ALA A 54 38.76 -51.10 -35.92
CA ALA A 54 39.77 -50.05 -35.74
C ALA A 54 40.22 -49.50 -37.11
N VAL A 55 40.07 -48.19 -37.35
CA VAL A 55 40.42 -47.55 -38.63
C VAL A 55 41.21 -46.27 -38.40
N GLY A 56 42.36 -46.14 -39.06
CA GLY A 56 43.30 -45.02 -38.99
C GLY A 56 44.47 -45.28 -38.02
N ASN A 57 45.60 -44.61 -38.25
CA ASN A 57 46.88 -44.94 -37.61
C ASN A 57 46.79 -44.93 -36.08
N GLN A 58 47.29 -46.00 -35.45
CA GLN A 58 47.30 -46.26 -34.01
C GLN A 58 45.92 -46.31 -33.34
N SER A 59 44.81 -46.35 -34.08
CA SER A 59 43.47 -46.56 -33.49
C SER A 59 43.36 -47.88 -32.72
N ASN A 60 42.71 -47.85 -31.56
CA ASN A 60 42.60 -48.99 -30.65
C ASN A 60 41.15 -49.26 -30.22
N ALA A 61 40.53 -50.27 -30.82
CA ALA A 61 39.25 -50.86 -30.44
C ALA A 61 39.47 -52.12 -29.57
N SER A 62 39.51 -51.95 -28.25
CA SER A 62 39.77 -53.04 -27.29
C SER A 62 38.54 -53.51 -26.51
N GLY A 63 37.38 -52.90 -26.73
CA GLY A 63 36.07 -53.37 -26.25
C GLY A 63 35.42 -54.39 -27.21
N ALA A 64 34.55 -55.26 -26.71
CA ALA A 64 33.75 -56.14 -27.56
C ALA A 64 32.69 -55.31 -28.29
N ARG A 65 32.44 -55.57 -29.58
CA ARG A 65 31.52 -54.76 -30.41
C ARG A 65 31.86 -53.27 -30.43
N SER A 66 33.15 -52.92 -30.26
CA SER A 66 33.61 -51.53 -30.21
C SER A 66 34.10 -51.02 -31.57
N ILE A 67 33.98 -49.71 -31.80
CA ILE A 67 34.43 -49.02 -33.00
C ILE A 67 35.39 -47.90 -32.59
N ALA A 68 36.59 -47.87 -33.18
CA ALA A 68 37.56 -46.79 -33.07
C ALA A 68 37.94 -46.31 -34.48
N ILE A 69 37.60 -45.07 -34.84
CA ILE A 69 37.89 -44.49 -36.16
C ILE A 69 38.60 -43.15 -35.96
N GLY A 70 39.86 -43.07 -36.35
CA GLY A 70 40.67 -41.86 -36.24
C GLY A 70 42.15 -42.19 -36.37
N SER A 71 43.00 -41.17 -36.33
CA SER A 71 44.45 -41.33 -36.36
C SER A 71 45.06 -40.90 -35.04
N LEU A 72 46.32 -41.27 -34.85
CA LEU A 72 47.22 -40.53 -33.97
C LEU A 72 47.20 -39.06 -34.39
N ASP A 73 47.24 -38.18 -33.38
CA ASP A 73 47.53 -36.77 -33.59
C ASP A 73 49.04 -36.61 -33.87
N ASP A 74 49.42 -36.48 -35.14
CA ASP A 74 50.82 -36.36 -35.59
C ASP A 74 51.46 -34.99 -35.26
N ALA A 75 50.73 -34.07 -34.64
CA ALA A 75 51.29 -32.80 -34.15
C ALA A 75 52.25 -32.98 -32.94
N ILE A 76 52.37 -34.19 -32.39
CA ILE A 76 53.28 -34.57 -31.29
C ILE A 76 54.58 -35.20 -31.83
N ASN A 77 55.04 -34.80 -33.01
CA ASN A 77 56.44 -34.99 -33.34
C ASN A 77 57.28 -33.92 -32.58
N ASN A 78 57.66 -34.23 -31.33
CA ASN A 78 58.86 -33.75 -30.58
C ASN A 78 58.76 -32.99 -29.23
N LEU A 79 57.63 -32.89 -28.48
CA LEU A 79 57.70 -32.19 -27.17
C LEU A 79 57.06 -32.83 -25.93
N ASP A 80 56.29 -33.93 -26.02
CA ASP A 80 55.91 -34.70 -24.81
C ASP A 80 55.62 -36.19 -25.13
N PRO A 81 56.53 -37.12 -24.81
CA PRO A 81 56.34 -38.55 -25.05
C PRO A 81 55.38 -39.24 -24.06
N SER A 82 54.77 -38.52 -23.12
CA SER A 82 53.83 -39.10 -22.13
C SER A 82 52.36 -39.16 -22.58
N PHE A 83 51.99 -38.53 -23.71
CA PHE A 83 50.62 -38.48 -24.23
C PHE A 83 50.49 -39.05 -25.65
N THR A 84 50.25 -40.36 -25.77
CA THR A 84 49.71 -40.94 -27.01
C THR A 84 48.19 -40.78 -27.02
N ASP A 85 47.68 -39.72 -27.66
CA ASP A 85 46.25 -39.42 -27.87
C ASP A 85 45.71 -40.10 -29.15
N ASN A 86 45.91 -41.40 -29.28
CA ASN A 86 45.22 -42.19 -30.29
C ASN A 86 43.74 -42.39 -29.94
N THR A 87 42.91 -42.61 -30.96
CA THR A 87 41.50 -42.96 -30.79
C THR A 87 41.36 -44.31 -30.08
N LYS A 88 40.67 -44.36 -28.93
CA LYS A 88 40.58 -45.54 -28.06
C LYS A 88 39.12 -45.89 -27.72
N SER A 89 38.62 -47.01 -28.20
CA SER A 89 37.33 -47.57 -27.77
C SER A 89 37.53 -48.86 -26.97
N ALA A 90 37.71 -48.72 -25.65
CA ALA A 90 38.00 -49.84 -24.74
C ALA A 90 36.74 -50.41 -24.06
N GLY A 91 35.67 -49.62 -23.94
CA GLY A 91 34.37 -50.06 -23.42
C GLY A 91 33.66 -50.99 -24.41
N ASP A 92 33.01 -52.02 -23.90
CA ASP A 92 32.18 -52.90 -24.74
C ASP A 92 31.00 -52.08 -25.32
N ASP A 93 30.62 -52.32 -26.58
CA ASP A 93 29.64 -51.50 -27.33
C ASP A 93 30.02 -50.01 -27.48
N GLY A 94 31.30 -49.67 -27.30
CA GLY A 94 31.79 -48.30 -27.38
C GLY A 94 32.07 -47.81 -28.80
N ILE A 95 31.80 -46.54 -29.08
CA ILE A 95 32.14 -45.86 -30.35
C ILE A 95 33.08 -44.69 -30.06
N SER A 96 34.24 -44.66 -30.68
CA SER A 96 35.20 -43.54 -30.60
C SER A 96 35.54 -43.07 -32.01
N ILE A 97 35.25 -41.81 -32.33
CA ILE A 97 35.47 -41.23 -33.66
C ILE A 97 36.20 -39.88 -33.54
N GLY A 98 37.34 -39.74 -34.20
CA GLY A 98 38.20 -38.54 -34.16
C GLY A 98 39.49 -38.73 -33.35
N ALA A 99 40.50 -37.92 -33.65
CA ALA A 99 41.81 -37.98 -33.00
C ALA A 99 41.70 -37.73 -31.49
N GLY A 100 42.23 -38.64 -30.68
CA GLY A 100 42.15 -38.59 -29.21
C GLY A 100 40.78 -38.94 -28.60
N ALA A 101 39.76 -39.25 -29.41
CA ALA A 101 38.46 -39.66 -28.89
C ALA A 101 38.58 -40.99 -28.12
N THR A 102 38.06 -41.05 -26.90
CA THR A 102 38.27 -42.15 -25.96
C THR A 102 36.99 -42.58 -25.26
N VAL A 103 36.62 -43.85 -25.37
CA VAL A 103 35.67 -44.54 -24.48
C VAL A 103 36.48 -45.52 -23.61
N VAL A 104 36.48 -45.33 -22.29
CA VAL A 104 37.28 -46.18 -21.37
C VAL A 104 36.69 -47.57 -21.16
N LYS A 105 37.50 -48.52 -20.68
CA LYS A 105 37.12 -49.93 -20.49
C LYS A 105 35.85 -50.13 -19.65
N ASN A 106 35.65 -49.28 -18.64
CA ASN A 106 34.52 -49.38 -17.70
C ASN A 106 33.29 -48.54 -18.12
N ALA A 107 33.27 -48.03 -19.35
CA ALA A 107 32.17 -47.23 -19.91
C ALA A 107 31.46 -47.94 -21.08
N PRO A 108 30.84 -49.11 -20.86
CA PRO A 108 30.14 -49.82 -21.93
C PRO A 108 28.98 -48.97 -22.50
N GLY A 109 28.76 -49.09 -23.81
CA GLY A 109 27.77 -48.32 -24.56
C GLY A 109 28.12 -46.84 -24.76
N GLY A 110 29.36 -46.44 -24.46
CA GLY A 110 29.81 -45.05 -24.59
C GLY A 110 30.02 -44.60 -26.04
N ILE A 111 29.73 -43.33 -26.34
CA ILE A 111 29.93 -42.71 -27.65
C ILE A 111 30.79 -41.46 -27.48
N ALA A 112 32.04 -41.50 -27.95
CA ALA A 112 32.97 -40.37 -28.00
C ALA A 112 33.16 -39.93 -29.46
N ILE A 113 32.74 -38.72 -29.83
CA ILE A 113 32.92 -38.16 -31.17
C ILE A 113 33.51 -36.76 -31.07
N GLY A 114 34.75 -36.58 -31.49
CA GLY A 114 35.40 -35.27 -31.45
C GLY A 114 36.91 -35.40 -31.52
N SER A 115 37.53 -34.52 -32.30
CA SER A 115 38.98 -34.43 -32.41
C SER A 115 39.55 -33.42 -31.42
N ARG A 116 40.87 -33.41 -31.28
CA ARG A 116 41.58 -32.25 -30.71
C ARG A 116 41.41 -31.03 -31.64
N ARG A 117 41.45 -29.82 -31.08
CA ARG A 117 41.40 -28.57 -31.85
C ARG A 117 42.82 -28.30 -32.38
N HIS A 118 42.96 -28.19 -33.69
CA HIS A 118 44.19 -27.75 -34.34
C HIS A 118 44.18 -26.21 -34.42
N GLU A 119 45.07 -25.52 -33.71
CA GLU A 119 45.37 -24.12 -34.00
C GLU A 119 46.64 -24.03 -34.86
N ALA A 120 46.66 -23.14 -35.86
CA ALA A 120 47.70 -23.05 -36.89
C ALA A 120 49.13 -22.75 -36.35
N ASN A 121 49.25 -22.39 -35.06
CA ASN A 121 50.47 -21.87 -34.47
C ASN A 121 51.03 -22.75 -33.32
N GLY A 122 50.50 -23.96 -33.10
CA GLY A 122 50.94 -24.83 -31.99
C GLY A 122 50.65 -24.29 -30.58
N ALA A 123 50.06 -23.09 -30.47
CA ALA A 123 49.54 -22.56 -29.23
C ALA A 123 48.19 -23.21 -28.94
N SER A 124 48.09 -23.81 -27.77
CA SER A 124 46.83 -24.30 -27.21
C SER A 124 45.78 -23.18 -27.24
N ALA A 125 44.67 -23.40 -27.94
CA ALA A 125 43.49 -22.55 -27.78
C ALA A 125 43.17 -22.47 -26.28
N GLY A 126 43.18 -21.27 -25.71
CA GLY A 126 43.09 -21.08 -24.27
C GLY A 126 41.97 -21.90 -23.59
N ASN A 127 42.31 -22.47 -22.43
CA ASN A 127 41.41 -23.04 -21.41
C ASN A 127 40.54 -24.27 -21.75
N ILE A 128 40.56 -24.82 -22.97
CA ILE A 128 39.93 -26.11 -23.24
C ILE A 128 41.01 -27.18 -23.06
N GLU A 129 40.81 -28.15 -22.16
CA GLU A 129 41.72 -29.30 -22.06
C GLU A 129 41.85 -29.92 -23.45
N ASN A 130 43.04 -29.77 -24.03
CA ASN A 130 43.32 -30.12 -25.42
C ASN A 130 43.30 -31.65 -25.56
N GLY A 131 42.13 -32.22 -25.80
CA GLY A 131 41.97 -33.66 -26.06
C GLY A 131 40.75 -33.93 -26.94
N GLY A 132 40.67 -35.13 -27.50
CA GLY A 132 39.45 -35.60 -28.14
C GLY A 132 38.32 -35.83 -27.12
N ALA A 133 37.12 -36.13 -27.60
CA ALA A 133 35.97 -36.43 -26.73
C ALA A 133 36.25 -37.64 -25.82
N ARG A 134 35.85 -37.61 -24.55
CA ARG A 134 36.11 -38.68 -23.57
C ARG A 134 34.84 -39.14 -22.88
N VAL A 135 34.62 -40.45 -22.81
CA VAL A 135 33.49 -41.06 -22.09
C VAL A 135 34.00 -41.99 -21.01
N TYR A 136 33.60 -41.69 -19.77
CA TYR A 136 33.85 -42.46 -18.55
C TYR A 136 32.58 -43.11 -17.98
N SER A 137 31.39 -42.61 -18.35
CA SER A 137 30.10 -43.13 -17.87
C SER A 137 29.54 -44.28 -18.73
N ILE A 138 28.80 -45.21 -18.11
CA ILE A 138 28.02 -46.24 -18.83
C ILE A 138 26.93 -45.56 -19.66
N ASN A 139 26.79 -45.95 -20.94
CA ASN A 139 25.88 -45.32 -21.90
C ASN A 139 26.08 -43.80 -22.00
N GLY A 140 27.32 -43.34 -21.83
CA GLY A 140 27.68 -41.93 -21.93
C GLY A 140 27.81 -41.46 -23.38
N ILE A 141 27.58 -40.17 -23.61
CA ILE A 141 27.76 -39.56 -24.93
C ILE A 141 28.61 -38.31 -24.75
N ALA A 142 29.80 -38.26 -25.33
CA ALA A 142 30.65 -37.09 -25.43
C ALA A 142 30.81 -36.71 -26.91
N ILE A 143 30.31 -35.54 -27.31
CA ILE A 143 30.41 -35.05 -28.70
C ILE A 143 30.97 -33.63 -28.68
N GLY A 144 32.06 -33.39 -29.42
CA GLY A 144 32.75 -32.11 -29.47
C GLY A 144 34.18 -32.18 -28.94
N THR A 145 34.98 -31.20 -29.31
CA THR A 145 36.40 -31.13 -28.97
C THR A 145 36.57 -30.97 -27.46
N GLY A 146 37.33 -31.84 -26.79
CA GLY A 146 37.55 -31.79 -25.35
C GLY A 146 36.29 -32.01 -24.50
N SER A 147 35.21 -32.55 -25.09
CA SER A 147 34.01 -32.93 -24.34
C SER A 147 34.26 -34.14 -23.44
N VAL A 148 33.67 -34.16 -22.25
CA VAL A 148 33.85 -35.21 -21.26
C VAL A 148 32.49 -35.61 -20.68
N ALA A 149 32.13 -36.89 -20.81
CA ALA A 149 30.94 -37.48 -20.21
C ALA A 149 31.32 -38.50 -19.13
N GLY A 150 31.06 -38.15 -17.86
CA GLY A 150 31.40 -38.91 -16.66
C GLY A 150 32.77 -38.55 -16.08
N ASN A 151 33.08 -39.12 -14.91
CA ASN A 151 34.35 -38.91 -14.22
C ASN A 151 35.31 -40.12 -14.32
N ALA A 152 36.61 -39.85 -14.35
CA ALA A 152 37.70 -40.83 -14.36
C ALA A 152 38.02 -41.46 -12.99
N VAL A 153 37.28 -41.12 -11.94
CA VAL A 153 37.55 -41.60 -10.57
C VAL A 153 37.20 -43.08 -10.43
N ASP A 154 38.20 -43.89 -10.05
CA ASP A 154 38.05 -45.32 -9.83
C ASP A 154 36.99 -45.64 -8.76
N GLY A 155 36.08 -46.56 -9.09
CA GLY A 155 35.06 -47.08 -8.16
C GLY A 155 33.69 -46.38 -8.18
N LYS A 156 33.56 -45.18 -8.78
CA LYS A 156 32.25 -44.55 -9.05
C LYS A 156 31.88 -44.71 -10.52
N ARG A 157 30.66 -45.18 -10.79
CA ARG A 157 30.15 -45.37 -12.15
C ARG A 157 29.00 -44.40 -12.42
N ASP A 158 29.28 -43.37 -13.21
CA ASP A 158 28.25 -42.51 -13.74
C ASP A 158 27.42 -43.27 -14.78
N LEU A 159 26.10 -43.01 -14.79
CA LEU A 159 25.13 -43.67 -15.67
C LEU A 159 24.45 -42.64 -16.58
N ARG A 160 24.45 -42.88 -17.90
CA ARG A 160 23.74 -42.07 -18.90
C ARG A 160 24.05 -40.58 -18.80
N THR A 161 25.32 -40.24 -18.99
CA THR A 161 25.81 -38.86 -18.95
C THR A 161 26.02 -38.36 -20.37
N ILE A 162 25.43 -37.21 -20.71
CA ILE A 162 25.50 -36.65 -22.06
C ILE A 162 26.24 -35.31 -21.99
N ALA A 163 27.31 -35.14 -22.76
CA ALA A 163 28.09 -33.93 -22.92
C ALA A 163 28.25 -33.63 -24.41
N ILE A 164 27.52 -32.64 -24.93
CA ILE A 164 27.57 -32.25 -26.34
C ILE A 164 27.97 -30.79 -26.43
N GLY A 165 29.09 -30.50 -27.10
CA GLY A 165 29.67 -29.17 -27.27
C GLY A 165 31.16 -29.15 -26.93
N ASP A 166 31.89 -28.24 -27.57
CA ASP A 166 33.33 -28.09 -27.33
C ASP A 166 33.61 -27.71 -25.87
N GLY A 167 34.45 -28.49 -25.19
CA GLY A 167 34.81 -28.30 -23.79
C GLY A 167 33.68 -28.58 -22.79
N ALA A 168 32.58 -29.21 -23.22
CA ALA A 168 31.49 -29.59 -22.32
C ALA A 168 31.96 -30.70 -21.36
N LYS A 169 31.92 -30.46 -20.05
CA LYS A 169 32.29 -31.42 -19.01
C LYS A 169 31.07 -31.75 -18.16
N VAL A 170 30.54 -32.95 -18.29
CA VAL A 170 29.35 -33.39 -17.57
C VAL A 170 29.70 -34.62 -16.76
N SER A 171 29.72 -34.49 -15.44
CA SER A 171 29.99 -35.59 -14.51
C SER A 171 28.71 -36.00 -13.78
N GLY A 172 28.69 -37.17 -13.13
CA GLY A 172 27.53 -37.65 -12.38
C GLY A 172 26.50 -38.39 -13.24
N SER A 173 25.45 -38.94 -12.61
CA SER A 173 24.49 -39.82 -13.29
C SER A 173 23.23 -39.08 -13.76
N LEU A 174 22.69 -39.47 -14.91
CA LEU A 174 21.46 -38.94 -15.50
C LEU A 174 21.55 -37.44 -15.82
N ASN A 175 22.74 -36.97 -16.15
CA ASN A 175 22.98 -35.56 -16.44
C ASN A 175 23.11 -35.33 -17.95
N THR A 176 22.60 -34.20 -18.39
CA THR A 176 22.64 -33.78 -19.80
C THR A 176 23.21 -32.37 -19.90
N GLY A 177 24.30 -32.21 -20.65
CA GLY A 177 24.93 -30.94 -21.00
C GLY A 177 24.92 -30.73 -22.50
N LEU A 178 24.29 -29.65 -22.98
CA LEU A 178 24.18 -29.31 -24.41
C LEU A 178 24.63 -27.86 -24.69
N GLY A 179 25.85 -27.70 -25.19
CA GLY A 179 26.46 -26.40 -25.49
C GLY A 179 27.96 -26.37 -25.15
N PRO A 180 28.71 -25.45 -25.78
CA PRO A 180 30.14 -25.29 -25.53
C PRO A 180 30.43 -24.76 -24.13
N GLY A 181 31.50 -25.26 -23.50
CA GLY A 181 32.01 -24.80 -22.21
C GLY A 181 31.09 -25.10 -21.02
N ILE A 182 30.10 -25.99 -21.17
CA ILE A 182 29.22 -26.41 -20.08
C ILE A 182 30.00 -27.17 -19.02
N ILE A 183 29.63 -26.97 -17.75
CA ILE A 183 30.18 -27.77 -16.65
C ILE A 183 29.05 -28.25 -15.72
N VAL A 184 28.90 -29.56 -15.55
CA VAL A 184 28.05 -30.16 -14.51
C VAL A 184 28.97 -30.89 -13.52
N GLY A 185 28.96 -30.40 -12.28
CA GLY A 185 29.87 -30.78 -11.21
C GLY A 185 29.79 -32.25 -10.79
N GLU A 186 30.91 -32.74 -10.26
CA GLU A 186 31.01 -34.11 -9.77
C GLU A 186 29.98 -34.42 -8.68
N GLY A 187 29.35 -35.59 -8.78
CA GLY A 187 28.32 -36.03 -7.84
C GLY A 187 26.91 -35.48 -8.11
N SER A 188 26.76 -34.51 -9.01
CA SER A 188 25.44 -34.03 -9.46
C SER A 188 24.64 -35.17 -10.09
N ASN A 189 23.33 -35.20 -9.93
CA ASN A 189 22.49 -36.25 -10.55
C ASN A 189 21.18 -35.69 -11.08
N SER A 190 20.66 -36.30 -12.15
CA SER A 190 19.36 -35.96 -12.76
C SER A 190 19.24 -34.47 -13.13
N SER A 191 20.31 -33.88 -13.66
CA SER A 191 20.43 -32.44 -13.90
C SER A 191 20.65 -32.11 -15.38
N VAL A 192 20.22 -30.92 -15.79
CA VAL A 192 20.25 -30.47 -17.19
C VAL A 192 20.89 -29.10 -17.31
N ALA A 193 22.01 -29.02 -18.04
CA ALA A 193 22.67 -27.78 -18.41
C ALA A 193 22.59 -27.57 -19.93
N VAL A 194 22.16 -26.39 -20.37
CA VAL A 194 22.04 -26.07 -21.81
C VAL A 194 22.49 -24.64 -22.05
N GLY A 195 23.28 -24.41 -23.10
CA GLY A 195 23.76 -23.09 -23.51
C GLY A 195 25.27 -22.90 -23.38
N TYR A 196 25.75 -21.73 -23.80
CA TYR A 196 27.17 -21.37 -23.71
C TYR A 196 27.58 -21.15 -22.25
N SER A 197 28.58 -21.90 -21.77
CA SER A 197 29.13 -21.76 -20.42
C SER A 197 28.12 -21.86 -19.27
N SER A 198 27.02 -22.59 -19.47
CA SER A 198 26.06 -22.90 -18.40
C SER A 198 26.69 -23.86 -17.39
N ALA A 199 26.36 -23.70 -16.11
CA ALA A 199 27.02 -24.45 -15.05
C ALA A 199 26.07 -24.97 -13.97
N ILE A 200 26.32 -26.20 -13.50
CA ILE A 200 25.67 -26.78 -12.33
C ILE A 200 26.75 -27.25 -11.36
N GLY A 201 26.61 -26.89 -10.09
CA GLY A 201 27.52 -27.32 -9.01
C GLY A 201 28.69 -26.39 -8.74
N ARG A 202 28.74 -25.20 -9.34
CA ARG A 202 29.86 -24.26 -9.16
C ARG A 202 29.95 -23.77 -7.71
N GLN A 203 31.15 -23.78 -7.12
CA GLN A 203 31.35 -23.43 -5.70
C GLN A 203 30.99 -21.98 -5.36
N ASN A 204 31.61 -21.04 -6.07
CA ASN A 204 31.49 -19.59 -5.87
C ASN A 204 31.58 -18.89 -7.23
N SER A 205 30.95 -17.74 -7.44
CA SER A 205 31.41 -16.62 -8.30
C SER A 205 32.77 -16.79 -9.03
N GLY A 206 32.86 -17.08 -10.33
CA GLY A 206 34.13 -17.33 -11.05
C GLY A 206 34.98 -18.58 -10.71
N SER A 207 34.69 -19.33 -9.64
CA SER A 207 35.37 -20.59 -9.28
C SER A 207 35.37 -21.65 -10.39
N ARG A 208 36.51 -22.36 -10.48
CA ARG A 208 36.74 -23.57 -11.29
C ARG A 208 36.43 -24.87 -10.55
N ALA A 209 36.11 -24.79 -9.26
CA ALA A 209 35.76 -25.95 -8.45
C ALA A 209 34.24 -26.17 -8.47
N PHE A 210 33.86 -27.42 -8.66
CA PHE A 210 32.47 -27.86 -8.77
C PHE A 210 32.18 -29.00 -7.78
N GLU A 211 30.98 -29.00 -7.21
CA GLU A 211 30.48 -29.95 -6.22
C GLU A 211 29.10 -30.48 -6.62
N ASN A 212 28.56 -31.38 -5.80
CA ASN A 212 27.29 -32.04 -6.02
C ASN A 212 26.10 -31.06 -5.98
N VAL A 213 25.27 -31.14 -7.02
CA VAL A 213 23.90 -30.59 -7.04
C VAL A 213 22.96 -31.59 -7.72
N ALA A 214 21.85 -31.94 -7.08
CA ALA A 214 20.87 -32.88 -7.63
C ALA A 214 19.64 -32.16 -8.24
N LYS A 215 19.02 -32.81 -9.24
CA LYS A 215 17.71 -32.46 -9.83
C LYS A 215 17.59 -31.00 -10.31
N SER A 216 18.68 -30.45 -10.84
CA SER A 216 18.74 -29.02 -11.14
C SER A 216 18.83 -28.72 -12.63
N ILE A 217 18.39 -27.52 -13.00
CA ILE A 217 18.30 -27.08 -14.39
C ILE A 217 19.02 -25.75 -14.55
N ALA A 218 19.92 -25.64 -15.53
CA ALA A 218 20.62 -24.41 -15.90
C ALA A 218 20.55 -24.21 -17.43
N VAL A 219 19.69 -23.30 -17.89
CA VAL A 219 19.44 -23.10 -19.33
C VAL A 219 19.68 -21.64 -19.72
N GLY A 220 20.57 -21.41 -20.68
CA GLY A 220 20.90 -20.08 -21.19
C GLY A 220 22.37 -19.71 -20.97
N ALA A 221 22.87 -18.74 -21.73
CA ALA A 221 24.30 -18.38 -21.71
C ALA A 221 24.72 -17.89 -20.32
N GLY A 222 25.64 -18.61 -19.67
CA GLY A 222 26.12 -18.34 -18.32
C GLY A 222 25.08 -18.54 -17.21
N ALA A 223 24.01 -19.31 -17.45
CA ALA A 223 23.06 -19.70 -16.40
C ALA A 223 23.75 -20.63 -15.38
N GLU A 224 23.49 -20.43 -14.09
CA GLU A 224 24.14 -21.18 -13.02
C GLU A 224 23.19 -21.67 -11.93
N VAL A 225 23.33 -22.95 -11.55
CA VAL A 225 22.86 -23.46 -10.26
C VAL A 225 24.09 -23.86 -9.44
N MET A 226 24.36 -23.14 -8.36
CA MET A 226 25.59 -23.30 -7.58
C MET A 226 25.52 -24.48 -6.60
N LYS A 227 26.67 -24.85 -6.04
CA LYS A 227 26.84 -25.87 -4.98
C LYS A 227 25.72 -25.87 -3.94
N GLY A 228 25.22 -27.05 -3.59
CA GLY A 228 24.23 -27.24 -2.52
C GLY A 228 22.83 -26.68 -2.83
N SER A 229 22.53 -26.36 -4.09
CA SER A 229 21.27 -25.73 -4.51
C SER A 229 20.31 -26.74 -5.14
N ASP A 230 20.10 -27.88 -4.49
CA ASP A 230 19.34 -29.00 -5.03
C ASP A 230 17.91 -28.64 -5.43
N SER A 231 17.42 -29.32 -6.47
CA SER A 231 16.07 -29.14 -7.04
C SER A 231 15.78 -27.70 -7.50
N SER A 232 16.81 -26.98 -7.94
CA SER A 232 16.68 -25.58 -8.36
C SER A 232 16.78 -25.40 -9.87
N THR A 233 16.17 -24.33 -10.36
CA THR A 233 16.08 -24.03 -11.79
C THR A 233 16.58 -22.62 -12.04
N SER A 234 17.54 -22.48 -12.95
CA SER A 234 18.01 -21.20 -13.51
C SER A 234 17.79 -21.22 -15.02
N VAL A 235 17.04 -20.26 -15.55
CA VAL A 235 16.72 -20.16 -16.97
C VAL A 235 16.83 -18.71 -17.43
N GLY A 236 17.67 -18.44 -18.41
CA GLY A 236 17.96 -17.10 -18.94
C GLY A 236 19.45 -16.81 -18.96
N SER A 237 19.86 -15.80 -19.74
CA SER A 237 21.27 -15.42 -19.76
C SER A 237 21.68 -14.87 -18.40
N GLN A 238 22.75 -15.42 -17.82
CA GLN A 238 23.27 -15.06 -16.50
C GLN A 238 22.24 -15.22 -15.36
N ALA A 239 21.21 -16.06 -15.53
CA ALA A 239 20.30 -16.43 -14.44
C ALA A 239 21.04 -17.26 -13.39
N ARG A 240 20.83 -17.00 -12.09
CA ARG A 240 21.59 -17.64 -11.02
C ARG A 240 20.73 -18.08 -9.84
N VAL A 241 20.97 -19.30 -9.36
CA VAL A 241 20.63 -19.75 -8.01
C VAL A 241 21.93 -19.94 -7.24
N LEU A 242 22.16 -19.11 -6.22
CA LEU A 242 23.43 -19.05 -5.48
C LEU A 242 23.56 -20.17 -4.44
N GLN A 243 24.78 -20.37 -3.94
CA GLN A 243 25.14 -21.50 -3.08
C GLN A 243 24.16 -21.76 -1.93
N GLY A 244 23.90 -23.05 -1.66
CA GLY A 244 23.08 -23.50 -0.54
C GLY A 244 21.60 -23.15 -0.66
N THR A 245 21.12 -22.77 -1.84
CA THR A 245 19.74 -22.30 -2.06
C THR A 245 18.93 -23.37 -2.77
N THR A 246 18.08 -24.07 -2.02
CA THR A 246 17.37 -25.25 -2.50
C THR A 246 15.95 -24.93 -2.98
N GLN A 247 15.41 -25.77 -3.86
CA GLN A 247 14.02 -25.73 -4.35
C GLN A 247 13.62 -24.36 -4.90
N SER A 248 14.54 -23.67 -5.58
CA SER A 248 14.36 -22.27 -5.98
C SER A 248 14.37 -22.09 -7.49
N ILE A 249 13.70 -21.03 -7.95
CA ILE A 249 13.51 -20.75 -9.38
C ILE A 249 14.05 -19.34 -9.68
N ALA A 250 14.98 -19.23 -10.62
CA ALA A 250 15.45 -17.99 -11.22
C ALA A 250 15.15 -18.01 -12.73
N LEU A 251 14.20 -17.22 -13.20
CA LEU A 251 13.77 -17.19 -14.60
C LEU A 251 13.86 -15.77 -15.18
N GLY A 252 14.78 -15.55 -16.11
CA GLY A 252 14.99 -14.27 -16.80
C GLY A 252 16.46 -13.92 -16.96
N ASN A 253 16.73 -12.83 -17.68
CA ASN A 253 18.10 -12.35 -17.88
C ASN A 253 18.63 -11.69 -16.59
N ASN A 254 19.82 -12.08 -16.11
CA ASN A 254 20.41 -11.58 -14.85
C ASN A 254 19.54 -11.79 -13.59
N THR A 255 18.54 -12.69 -13.64
CA THR A 255 17.67 -13.00 -12.50
C THR A 255 18.44 -13.80 -11.45
N THR A 256 18.26 -13.48 -10.15
CA THR A 256 19.04 -14.13 -9.08
C THR A 256 18.18 -14.54 -7.89
N VAL A 257 18.37 -15.76 -7.39
CA VAL A 257 17.99 -16.13 -6.03
C VAL A 257 19.27 -16.21 -5.19
N ASN A 258 19.40 -15.30 -4.23
CA ASN A 258 20.61 -15.18 -3.41
C ASN A 258 20.71 -16.27 -2.34
N ILE A 259 21.90 -16.34 -1.73
CA ILE A 259 22.27 -17.30 -0.69
C ILE A 259 21.22 -17.33 0.42
N GLY A 260 20.72 -18.51 0.75
CA GLY A 260 19.73 -18.71 1.81
C GLY A 260 18.29 -18.41 1.40
N GLY A 261 18.02 -18.08 0.13
CA GLY A 261 16.66 -17.87 -0.41
C GLY A 261 15.90 -19.16 -0.68
N ASN A 262 15.91 -20.13 0.24
CA ASN A 262 15.30 -21.45 0.02
C ASN A 262 13.80 -21.36 -0.33
N ASN A 263 13.31 -22.27 -1.18
CA ASN A 263 11.91 -22.31 -1.64
C ASN A 263 11.42 -21.00 -2.28
N SER A 264 12.31 -20.25 -2.95
CA SER A 264 11.98 -18.92 -3.44
C SER A 264 11.93 -18.85 -4.95
N THR A 265 11.21 -17.85 -5.46
CA THR A 265 10.98 -17.67 -6.90
C THR A 265 11.31 -16.24 -7.30
N ALA A 266 12.23 -16.09 -8.25
CA ALA A 266 12.55 -14.84 -8.93
C ALA A 266 12.24 -14.99 -10.43
N ILE A 267 11.36 -14.13 -10.97
CA ILE A 267 10.98 -14.15 -12.39
C ILE A 267 11.00 -12.73 -12.97
N GLY A 268 11.68 -12.57 -14.11
CA GLY A 268 11.83 -11.31 -14.84
C GLY A 268 13.29 -10.84 -14.88
N SER A 269 13.65 -10.07 -15.91
CA SER A 269 15.02 -9.57 -16.07
C SER A 269 15.46 -8.77 -14.84
N TYR A 270 16.60 -9.14 -14.25
CA TYR A 270 17.16 -8.59 -13.02
C TYR A 270 16.32 -8.77 -11.74
N ALA A 271 15.21 -9.51 -11.78
CA ALA A 271 14.43 -9.81 -10.58
C ALA A 271 15.29 -10.57 -9.56
N ALA A 272 15.11 -10.26 -8.28
CA ALA A 272 15.98 -10.77 -7.23
C ALA A 272 15.24 -11.18 -5.96
N VAL A 273 15.59 -12.34 -5.44
CA VAL A 273 15.34 -12.73 -4.05
C VAL A 273 16.61 -12.44 -3.25
N GLY A 274 16.47 -11.72 -2.13
CA GLY A 274 17.57 -11.30 -1.27
C GLY A 274 18.21 -12.44 -0.45
N THR A 275 19.31 -12.12 0.23
CA THR A 275 20.02 -13.07 1.10
C THR A 275 19.14 -13.47 2.28
N ASN A 276 19.08 -14.76 2.60
CA ASN A 276 18.24 -15.35 3.67
C ASN A 276 16.73 -15.09 3.52
N ALA A 277 16.26 -14.66 2.35
CA ALA A 277 14.85 -14.43 2.08
C ALA A 277 14.15 -15.75 1.72
N VAL A 278 13.90 -16.60 2.72
CA VAL A 278 13.24 -17.90 2.57
C VAL A 278 11.76 -17.74 2.21
N ASN A 279 11.22 -18.61 1.35
CA ASN A 279 9.83 -18.58 0.88
C ASN A 279 9.44 -17.25 0.21
N ALA A 280 10.40 -16.57 -0.41
CA ALA A 280 10.20 -15.26 -1.00
C ALA A 280 9.82 -15.33 -2.48
N ILE A 281 9.07 -14.33 -2.95
CA ILE A 281 8.58 -14.28 -4.33
C ILE A 281 8.88 -12.89 -4.91
N ALA A 282 9.69 -12.83 -5.96
CA ALA A 282 10.00 -11.61 -6.72
C ALA A 282 9.58 -11.79 -8.19
N LEU A 283 8.52 -11.09 -8.63
CA LEU A 283 7.97 -11.22 -9.99
C LEU A 283 7.90 -9.84 -10.67
N GLY A 284 8.78 -9.57 -11.63
CA GLY A 284 8.77 -8.32 -12.37
C GLY A 284 10.15 -7.92 -12.86
N GLY A 285 10.29 -7.67 -14.16
CA GLY A 285 11.56 -7.29 -14.78
C GLY A 285 11.85 -5.78 -14.73
N GLY A 286 13.13 -5.45 -14.81
CA GLY A 286 13.66 -4.09 -14.94
C GLY A 286 14.66 -3.96 -16.09
N SER A 287 15.02 -2.71 -16.42
CA SER A 287 16.17 -2.40 -17.28
C SER A 287 17.51 -2.73 -16.61
N ASP A 288 17.53 -2.72 -15.28
CA ASP A 288 18.67 -3.01 -14.43
C ASP A 288 18.20 -3.63 -13.09
N GLY A 289 19.17 -3.89 -12.20
CA GLY A 289 18.90 -4.38 -10.85
C GLY A 289 18.17 -3.40 -9.94
N ASN A 290 18.03 -2.11 -10.27
CA ASN A 290 17.29 -1.16 -9.44
C ASN A 290 15.80 -1.14 -9.79
N ASN A 291 15.48 -1.42 -11.06
CA ASN A 291 14.14 -1.31 -11.61
C ASN A 291 13.39 -2.66 -11.68
N ALA A 292 13.93 -3.72 -11.10
CA ALA A 292 13.30 -5.04 -11.04
C ALA A 292 12.63 -5.32 -9.70
N ALA A 293 11.76 -6.34 -9.65
CA ALA A 293 11.14 -6.79 -8.41
C ALA A 293 12.17 -7.37 -7.44
N LYS A 294 12.09 -7.00 -6.16
CA LYS A 294 12.99 -7.42 -5.08
C LYS A 294 12.24 -7.92 -3.85
N ALA A 295 12.43 -9.18 -3.49
CA ALA A 295 11.93 -9.72 -2.22
C ALA A 295 13.12 -10.01 -1.29
N ASN A 296 13.36 -9.14 -0.31
CA ASN A 296 14.60 -9.11 0.48
C ASN A 296 14.49 -9.72 1.89
N ALA A 297 13.31 -10.21 2.28
CA ALA A 297 13.08 -10.77 3.61
C ALA A 297 12.29 -12.09 3.56
N VAL A 298 12.21 -12.77 4.70
CA VAL A 298 11.50 -14.06 4.83
C VAL A 298 10.02 -13.88 4.50
N ALA A 299 9.49 -14.74 3.65
CA ALA A 299 8.11 -14.72 3.16
C ALA A 299 7.69 -13.37 2.54
N ALA A 300 8.65 -12.57 2.07
CA ALA A 300 8.37 -11.32 1.37
C ALA A 300 7.91 -11.59 -0.07
N ILE A 301 6.90 -10.85 -0.52
CA ILE A 301 6.35 -10.96 -1.86
C ILE A 301 6.43 -9.60 -2.54
N ALA A 302 7.20 -9.49 -3.62
CA ALA A 302 7.33 -8.31 -4.45
C ALA A 302 6.90 -8.62 -5.89
N ILE A 303 5.86 -7.95 -6.37
CA ILE A 303 5.29 -8.20 -7.71
C ILE A 303 5.11 -6.87 -8.44
N GLY A 304 5.79 -6.68 -9.57
CA GLY A 304 5.75 -5.47 -10.40
C GLY A 304 7.13 -4.89 -10.73
N HIS A 305 7.18 -4.02 -11.74
CA HIS A 305 8.40 -3.28 -12.08
C HIS A 305 8.84 -2.38 -10.94
N ALA A 306 10.10 -2.46 -10.53
CA ALA A 306 10.68 -1.73 -9.39
C ALA A 306 9.94 -1.92 -8.05
N SER A 307 9.23 -3.05 -7.86
CA SER A 307 8.62 -3.36 -6.55
C SER A 307 9.67 -3.87 -5.57
N SER A 308 9.52 -3.56 -4.28
CA SER A 308 10.47 -3.99 -3.24
C SER A 308 9.76 -4.31 -1.93
N ALA A 309 9.89 -5.56 -1.48
CA ALA A 309 9.41 -6.02 -0.18
C ALA A 309 10.61 -6.46 0.69
N SER A 310 10.93 -5.68 1.72
CA SER A 310 12.10 -5.87 2.60
C SER A 310 11.74 -6.16 4.06
N GLY A 311 10.45 -6.17 4.40
CA GLY A 311 9.97 -6.64 5.70
C GLY A 311 9.57 -8.11 5.68
N THR A 312 9.70 -8.81 6.80
CA THR A 312 9.24 -10.19 6.96
C THR A 312 7.72 -10.27 6.78
N ASN A 313 7.22 -11.29 6.05
CA ASN A 313 5.80 -11.44 5.72
C ASN A 313 5.18 -10.24 4.98
N ALA A 314 5.99 -9.39 4.33
CA ALA A 314 5.50 -8.18 3.68
C ALA A 314 5.09 -8.44 2.22
N LEU A 315 4.06 -7.74 1.76
CA LEU A 315 3.56 -7.77 0.38
C LEU A 315 3.69 -6.39 -0.27
N ALA A 316 4.43 -6.30 -1.39
CA ALA A 316 4.47 -5.16 -2.29
C ALA A 316 3.99 -5.58 -3.69
N LEU A 317 2.80 -5.14 -4.07
CA LEU A 317 2.16 -5.46 -5.36
C LEU A 317 1.89 -4.18 -6.16
N GLY A 318 2.48 -4.05 -7.34
CA GLY A 318 2.34 -2.90 -8.24
C GLY A 318 3.68 -2.27 -8.60
N SER A 319 3.72 -1.50 -9.69
CA SER A 319 4.96 -0.85 -10.13
C SER A 319 5.40 0.24 -9.14
N ASN A 320 6.68 0.25 -8.77
CA ASN A 320 7.26 1.15 -7.76
C ASN A 320 6.60 1.02 -6.37
N SER A 321 5.98 -0.12 -6.06
CA SER A 321 5.46 -0.40 -4.71
C SER A 321 6.61 -0.71 -3.77
N PHE A 322 6.57 -0.17 -2.54
CA PHE A 322 7.67 -0.32 -1.58
C PHE A 322 7.15 -0.64 -0.19
N THR A 323 7.70 -1.68 0.43
CA THR A 323 7.53 -1.95 1.85
C THR A 323 8.84 -2.43 2.47
N ASP A 324 9.20 -1.90 3.62
CA ASP A 324 10.31 -2.39 4.46
C ASP A 324 9.86 -2.80 5.87
N ALA A 325 8.54 -2.85 6.08
CA ALA A 325 7.91 -3.14 7.35
C ALA A 325 7.46 -4.60 7.46
N GLU A 326 7.60 -5.19 8.65
CA GLU A 326 7.05 -6.51 8.95
C GLU A 326 5.51 -6.51 8.83
N GLY A 327 4.97 -7.53 8.17
CA GLY A 327 3.54 -7.77 8.03
C GLY A 327 2.76 -6.73 7.21
N ALA A 328 3.45 -5.78 6.57
CA ALA A 328 2.80 -4.71 5.81
C ALA A 328 2.27 -5.21 4.45
N VAL A 329 1.11 -4.69 4.07
CA VAL A 329 0.42 -5.01 2.81
C VAL A 329 0.27 -3.74 1.98
N ILE A 330 1.08 -3.63 0.93
CA ILE A 330 1.16 -2.48 0.03
C ILE A 330 0.77 -2.92 -1.38
N ILE A 331 -0.32 -2.36 -1.90
CA ILE A 331 -0.91 -2.71 -3.19
C ILE A 331 -1.22 -1.44 -3.98
N GLY A 332 -0.68 -1.31 -5.19
CA GLY A 332 -0.89 -0.18 -6.09
C GLY A 332 0.40 0.44 -6.58
N SER A 333 0.34 1.13 -7.73
CA SER A 333 1.54 1.77 -8.29
C SER A 333 2.00 2.95 -7.43
N GLY A 334 3.28 2.96 -7.05
CA GLY A 334 3.88 3.97 -6.18
C GLY A 334 3.39 3.94 -4.73
N ALA A 335 2.60 2.94 -4.34
CA ALA A 335 2.14 2.78 -2.97
C ALA A 335 3.31 2.43 -2.06
N LYS A 336 3.33 2.97 -0.83
CA LYS A 336 4.43 2.73 0.10
C LYS A 336 4.01 2.77 1.56
N ASN A 337 4.70 1.99 2.39
CA ASN A 337 4.73 2.30 3.81
C ASN A 337 5.60 3.56 4.04
N THR A 338 5.23 4.42 4.98
CA THR A 338 6.03 5.61 5.32
C THR A 338 6.69 5.44 6.68
N LYS A 339 7.97 5.79 6.75
CA LYS A 339 8.64 6.10 8.02
C LYS A 339 8.29 7.54 8.35
N ASP A 340 7.34 7.76 9.25
CA ASP A 340 7.20 9.08 9.82
C ASP A 340 8.04 9.15 11.09
N THR A 341 8.91 10.15 11.16
CA THR A 341 9.80 10.32 12.31
C THR A 341 9.02 11.09 13.35
N LEU A 342 8.67 10.48 14.48
CA LEU A 342 8.20 11.22 15.66
C LEU A 342 9.40 12.01 16.23
N THR A 343 9.71 13.15 15.62
CA THR A 343 10.88 14.01 15.88
C THR A 343 10.92 14.62 17.30
N GLY A 344 9.97 14.27 18.20
CA GLY A 344 9.86 14.87 19.54
C GLY A 344 10.01 13.91 20.74
N ILE A 345 10.03 12.58 20.57
CA ILE A 345 9.92 11.64 21.71
C ILE A 345 10.93 10.48 21.73
N GLY A 346 11.87 10.42 20.79
CA GLY A 346 13.00 9.46 20.87
C GLY A 346 12.59 7.98 20.82
N LEU A 347 11.35 7.66 20.44
CA LEU A 347 10.93 6.30 20.11
C LEU A 347 11.52 5.91 18.75
N PRO A 348 11.97 4.66 18.56
CA PRO A 348 12.46 4.21 17.26
C PRO A 348 11.39 4.49 16.20
N ALA A 349 11.82 4.92 15.01
CA ALA A 349 10.94 5.07 13.85
C ALA A 349 10.38 3.68 13.53
N ASP A 350 9.23 3.32 14.09
CA ASP A 350 8.60 2.04 13.82
C ASP A 350 8.26 2.02 12.33
N ASN A 351 9.04 1.22 11.60
CA ASN A 351 8.97 1.06 10.16
C ASN A 351 7.60 0.48 9.81
N GLY A 352 6.57 1.30 9.60
CA GLY A 352 5.32 0.91 8.94
C GLY A 352 4.69 -0.43 9.37
N ILE A 353 4.95 -0.95 10.58
CA ILE A 353 4.63 -2.34 10.95
C ILE A 353 3.12 -2.55 10.81
N ASN A 354 2.71 -3.63 10.17
CA ASN A 354 1.30 -3.93 9.88
C ASN A 354 0.54 -2.84 9.11
N ALA A 355 1.24 -1.95 8.38
CA ALA A 355 0.59 -0.92 7.57
C ALA A 355 -0.17 -1.56 6.40
N ILE A 356 -1.37 -1.04 6.13
CA ILE A 356 -2.16 -1.39 4.95
C ILE A 356 -2.21 -0.16 4.04
N GLY A 357 -1.65 -0.26 2.84
CA GLY A 357 -1.67 0.79 1.82
C GLY A 357 -2.20 0.24 0.51
N ILE A 358 -3.42 0.59 0.13
CA ILE A 358 -4.08 0.07 -1.08
C ILE A 358 -4.52 1.23 -1.98
N GLY A 359 -4.01 1.30 -3.21
CA GLY A 359 -4.29 2.35 -4.18
C GLY A 359 -3.03 3.02 -4.69
N SER A 360 -3.10 3.66 -5.86
CA SER A 360 -1.93 4.35 -6.44
C SER A 360 -1.46 5.48 -5.52
N SER A 361 -0.16 5.50 -5.23
CA SER A 361 0.47 6.47 -4.32
C SER A 361 -0.10 6.51 -2.90
N ALA A 362 -0.83 5.48 -2.46
CA ALA A 362 -1.27 5.36 -1.08
C ALA A 362 -0.07 5.28 -0.13
N LYS A 363 -0.15 5.98 1.01
CA LYS A 363 0.89 6.04 2.02
C LYS A 363 0.32 5.67 3.38
N SER A 364 0.92 4.67 4.01
CA SER A 364 0.49 4.25 5.33
C SER A 364 1.67 4.11 6.28
N ALA A 365 1.62 4.81 7.40
CA ALA A 365 2.54 4.62 8.51
C ALA A 365 2.12 3.39 9.35
N ALA A 366 2.91 3.00 10.36
CA ALA A 366 2.67 1.77 11.14
C ALA A 366 1.25 1.70 11.76
N ASN A 367 0.66 0.51 11.74
CA ASN A 367 -0.74 0.28 12.16
C ASN A 367 -1.78 1.15 11.44
N GLY A 368 -1.39 1.89 10.38
CA GLY A 368 -2.26 2.75 9.61
C GLY A 368 -2.97 1.98 8.50
N ILE A 369 -4.14 2.48 8.10
CA ILE A 369 -4.90 1.97 6.97
C ILE A 369 -5.11 3.12 5.99
N ALA A 370 -4.46 3.07 4.83
CA ALA A 370 -4.63 4.00 3.73
C ALA A 370 -5.22 3.27 2.52
N ILE A 371 -6.47 3.55 2.15
CA ILE A 371 -7.16 2.90 1.03
C ILE A 371 -7.74 3.95 0.08
N GLY A 372 -7.20 4.06 -1.13
CA GLY A 372 -7.59 5.04 -2.12
C GLY A 372 -6.37 5.61 -2.85
N ARG A 373 -6.58 6.22 -4.02
CA ARG A 373 -5.50 6.90 -4.74
C ARG A 373 -5.05 8.11 -3.90
N GLY A 374 -3.75 8.18 -3.61
CA GLY A 374 -3.14 9.24 -2.80
C GLY A 374 -3.66 9.32 -1.36
N ALA A 375 -4.30 8.27 -0.83
CA ALA A 375 -4.71 8.24 0.57
C ALA A 375 -3.49 8.22 1.50
N GLU A 376 -3.52 8.97 2.60
CA GLU A 376 -2.41 9.08 3.55
C GLU A 376 -2.88 8.83 4.99
N ALA A 377 -2.49 7.69 5.57
CA ALA A 377 -2.64 7.41 7.00
C ALA A 377 -1.31 7.72 7.70
N LYS A 378 -1.24 8.88 8.35
CA LYS A 378 -0.06 9.36 9.08
C LYS A 378 -0.18 8.93 10.53
N ILE A 379 0.87 8.32 11.09
CA ILE A 379 0.90 8.10 12.54
C ILE A 379 1.11 9.44 13.23
N SER A 380 0.10 9.83 14.00
CA SER A 380 0.28 10.42 15.33
C SER A 380 0.18 9.28 16.35
N GLU A 381 0.41 9.50 17.65
CA GLU A 381 0.39 8.46 18.72
C GLU A 381 -0.87 7.53 18.77
N ALA A 382 -1.89 7.72 17.90
CA ALA A 382 -3.05 6.88 17.70
C ALA A 382 -3.14 6.31 16.26
N ARG A 383 -3.84 5.17 16.10
CA ARG A 383 -4.09 4.55 14.79
C ARG A 383 -4.80 5.53 13.84
N ALA A 384 -4.30 5.63 12.61
CA ALA A 384 -4.87 6.45 11.56
C ALA A 384 -5.53 5.59 10.48
N ILE A 385 -6.77 5.91 10.13
CA ILE A 385 -7.53 5.29 9.06
C ILE A 385 -7.87 6.38 8.06
N ALA A 386 -7.40 6.27 6.83
CA ALA A 386 -7.67 7.15 5.71
C ALA A 386 -8.22 6.33 4.52
N ILE A 387 -9.52 6.47 4.24
CA ILE A 387 -10.19 5.73 3.17
C ILE A 387 -10.85 6.73 2.23
N GLY A 388 -10.51 6.67 0.94
CA GLY A 388 -11.02 7.58 -0.10
C GLY A 388 -9.90 8.22 -0.93
N ASP A 389 -10.26 8.72 -2.11
CA ASP A 389 -9.34 9.42 -3.00
C ASP A 389 -8.83 10.71 -2.33
N GLY A 390 -7.51 10.79 -2.12
CA GLY A 390 -6.86 11.90 -1.43
C GLY A 390 -7.26 12.06 0.05
N ALA A 391 -7.82 11.03 0.69
CA ALA A 391 -8.13 11.09 2.13
C ALA A 391 -6.85 11.17 2.96
N VAL A 392 -6.82 12.00 4.00
CA VAL A 392 -5.66 12.18 4.87
C VAL A 392 -6.10 12.05 6.32
N SER A 393 -5.44 11.19 7.10
CA SER A 393 -5.66 11.09 8.54
C SER A 393 -4.34 11.28 9.28
N ALA A 394 -4.25 12.32 10.09
CA ALA A 394 -3.18 12.52 11.07
C ALA A 394 -3.43 11.79 12.40
N GLY A 395 -4.49 10.98 12.49
CA GLY A 395 -4.96 10.29 13.69
C GLY A 395 -6.47 10.09 13.62
N GLY A 396 -7.00 8.97 14.12
CA GLY A 396 -8.44 8.69 14.02
C GLY A 396 -8.89 8.32 12.61
N ILE A 397 -10.12 8.69 12.22
CA ILE A 397 -10.81 8.19 11.02
C ILE A 397 -11.08 9.32 10.04
N ALA A 398 -10.56 9.20 8.81
CA ALA A 398 -10.93 10.01 7.65
C ALA A 398 -11.53 9.09 6.57
N PHE A 399 -12.81 9.26 6.24
CA PHE A 399 -13.51 8.43 5.26
C PHE A 399 -14.28 9.30 4.24
N GLY A 400 -13.86 9.26 2.98
CA GLY A 400 -14.44 10.01 1.87
C GLY A 400 -13.38 10.68 1.00
N GLN A 401 -13.74 11.05 -0.24
CA GLN A 401 -12.83 11.80 -1.11
C GLN A 401 -12.41 13.11 -0.43
N GLY A 402 -11.10 13.33 -0.28
CA GLY A 402 -10.53 14.52 0.36
C GLY A 402 -10.93 14.70 1.83
N ALA A 403 -11.45 13.65 2.49
CA ALA A 403 -11.70 13.70 3.94
C ALA A 403 -10.36 13.89 4.66
N SER A 404 -10.32 14.80 5.63
CA SER A 404 -9.08 15.21 6.29
C SER A 404 -9.24 15.21 7.81
N VAL A 405 -8.40 14.46 8.50
CA VAL A 405 -8.10 14.73 9.91
C VAL A 405 -6.73 15.36 9.98
N VAL A 406 -6.67 16.56 10.57
CA VAL A 406 -5.45 17.33 10.75
C VAL A 406 -5.10 17.42 12.22
N LYS A 407 -3.81 17.61 12.52
CA LYS A 407 -3.34 17.92 13.87
C LYS A 407 -3.78 19.33 14.24
N GLY A 408 -4.51 19.47 15.33
CA GLY A 408 -4.91 20.76 15.88
C GLY A 408 -3.88 21.34 16.87
N ASN A 409 -4.36 22.27 17.71
CA ASN A 409 -3.54 23.01 18.67
C ASN A 409 -3.39 22.30 20.03
N ASN A 410 -3.89 21.07 20.19
CA ASN A 410 -3.87 20.42 21.48
C ASN A 410 -2.42 20.09 21.93
N PRO A 411 -1.96 20.60 23.10
CA PRO A 411 -0.60 20.35 23.60
C PRO A 411 -0.30 18.88 23.89
N SER A 412 -1.32 18.02 24.03
CA SER A 412 -1.12 16.56 24.14
C SER A 412 -0.66 15.91 22.82
N GLY A 413 -0.48 16.69 21.75
CA GLY A 413 0.24 16.28 20.55
C GLY A 413 -0.54 15.38 19.59
N THR A 414 -1.79 15.01 19.91
CA THR A 414 -2.54 14.00 19.14
C THR A 414 -3.91 14.45 18.66
N ALA A 415 -4.19 14.21 17.36
CA ALA A 415 -5.54 14.25 16.79
C ALA A 415 -6.30 12.94 17.09
N SER A 416 -6.09 12.36 18.28
CA SER A 416 -6.66 11.07 18.67
C SER A 416 -8.19 11.12 18.70
N ALA A 417 -8.84 10.02 18.31
CA ALA A 417 -10.29 9.84 18.34
C ALA A 417 -11.13 10.81 17.46
N SER A 418 -10.50 11.51 16.52
CA SER A 418 -11.20 12.37 15.55
C SER A 418 -11.91 11.55 14.47
N VAL A 419 -13.07 12.02 13.99
CA VAL A 419 -13.87 11.32 12.98
C VAL A 419 -14.34 12.29 11.89
N ALA A 420 -13.79 12.16 10.67
CA ALA A 420 -14.16 12.92 9.48
C ALA A 420 -14.79 11.99 8.44
N ILE A 421 -16.11 12.01 8.26
CA ILE A 421 -16.82 11.11 7.33
C ILE A 421 -17.65 11.90 6.33
N GLY A 422 -17.28 11.83 5.05
CA GLY A 422 -17.92 12.52 3.94
C GLY A 422 -16.92 13.11 2.96
N ARG A 423 -17.39 13.56 1.79
CA ARG A 423 -16.54 14.24 0.80
C ARG A 423 -16.08 15.59 1.34
N GLN A 424 -14.77 15.81 1.38
CA GLN A 424 -14.13 17.05 1.87
C GLN A 424 -14.51 17.42 3.30
N THR A 425 -14.75 16.43 4.17
CA THR A 425 -14.85 16.70 5.61
C THR A 425 -13.51 17.07 6.19
N THR A 426 -13.48 17.96 7.18
CA THR A 426 -12.23 18.30 7.87
C THR A 426 -12.44 18.36 9.37
N VAL A 427 -11.56 17.72 10.12
CA VAL A 427 -11.61 17.72 11.58
C VAL A 427 -10.22 17.95 12.16
N ALA A 428 -10.15 18.85 13.14
CA ALA A 428 -9.02 18.95 14.07
C ALA A 428 -9.22 18.01 15.29
N ASP A 429 -8.46 18.22 16.36
CA ASP A 429 -8.38 17.32 17.51
C ASP A 429 -9.74 17.03 18.18
N TYR A 430 -10.04 15.74 18.41
CA TYR A 430 -11.23 15.23 19.12
C TYR A 430 -12.59 15.64 18.55
N GLY A 431 -12.64 16.12 17.31
CA GLY A 431 -13.89 16.51 16.66
C GLY A 431 -14.57 15.36 15.92
N VAL A 432 -15.87 15.54 15.64
CA VAL A 432 -16.65 14.65 14.78
C VAL A 432 -17.33 15.47 13.68
N ALA A 433 -16.93 15.29 12.42
CA ALA A 433 -17.59 15.86 11.25
C ALA A 433 -18.20 14.78 10.36
N LEU A 434 -19.51 14.84 10.13
CA LEU A 434 -20.28 13.90 9.31
C LEU A 434 -21.05 14.65 8.22
N GLY A 435 -20.82 14.34 6.94
CA GLY A 435 -21.50 14.95 5.80
C GLY A 435 -20.57 15.76 4.90
N SER A 436 -20.93 15.96 3.62
CA SER A 436 -20.01 16.62 2.68
C SER A 436 -19.67 18.03 3.14
N ARG A 437 -18.38 18.36 3.22
CA ARG A 437 -17.86 19.66 3.68
C ARG A 437 -18.23 20.01 5.13
N ALA A 438 -18.61 19.02 5.96
CA ALA A 438 -18.72 19.24 7.40
C ALA A 438 -17.34 19.54 7.99
N SER A 439 -17.26 20.46 8.94
CA SER A 439 -15.99 20.89 9.52
C SER A 439 -16.04 21.08 11.05
N VAL A 440 -15.00 20.64 11.74
CA VAL A 440 -14.82 20.88 13.19
C VAL A 440 -13.40 21.36 13.46
N GLY A 441 -13.26 22.52 14.11
CA GLY A 441 -11.97 23.11 14.50
C GLY A 441 -11.11 23.63 13.34
N MET A 442 -11.60 23.56 12.11
CA MET A 442 -10.94 24.05 10.90
C MET A 442 -11.96 24.76 10.02
N THR A 443 -11.66 25.95 9.51
CA THR A 443 -12.46 26.55 8.43
C THR A 443 -12.11 25.90 7.10
N LEU A 444 -13.07 25.95 6.16
CA LEU A 444 -12.90 25.46 4.81
C LEU A 444 -12.93 26.62 3.81
N THR A 445 -12.09 26.53 2.79
CA THR A 445 -12.18 27.36 1.59
C THR A 445 -13.48 27.09 0.81
N ALA A 446 -13.77 27.92 -0.19
CA ALA A 446 -14.91 27.73 -1.07
C ALA A 446 -14.92 26.37 -1.78
N ASP A 447 -13.75 25.84 -2.17
CA ASP A 447 -13.60 24.51 -2.78
C ASP A 447 -13.53 23.36 -1.77
N GLY A 448 -13.60 23.64 -0.46
CA GLY A 448 -13.72 22.62 0.60
C GLY A 448 -12.38 22.11 1.12
N THR A 449 -11.29 22.81 0.84
CA THR A 449 -9.97 22.50 1.40
C THR A 449 -9.83 23.11 2.80
N PRO A 450 -9.07 22.48 3.72
CA PRO A 450 -8.76 23.08 5.01
C PRO A 450 -8.03 24.42 4.83
N GLU A 451 -8.56 25.51 5.39
CA GLU A 451 -8.02 26.86 5.24
C GLU A 451 -7.25 27.33 6.49
N LYS A 452 -7.94 27.35 7.64
CA LYS A 452 -7.41 27.90 8.89
C LYS A 452 -7.82 27.03 10.07
N LEU A 453 -6.83 26.68 10.90
CA LEU A 453 -7.07 26.08 12.20
C LEU A 453 -7.66 27.12 13.15
N THR A 454 -8.81 26.81 13.73
CA THR A 454 -9.45 27.70 14.70
C THR A 454 -8.86 27.47 16.09
N THR A 455 -9.06 28.43 17.00
CA THR A 455 -8.69 28.26 18.43
C THR A 455 -9.68 27.37 19.19
N GLY A 456 -10.72 26.87 18.52
CA GLY A 456 -11.78 26.03 19.08
C GLY A 456 -11.97 24.73 18.30
N GLY A 457 -13.08 24.04 18.54
CA GLY A 457 -13.45 22.78 17.89
C GLY A 457 -13.13 21.53 18.71
N LEU A 458 -12.45 21.67 19.85
CA LEU A 458 -12.18 20.55 20.74
C LEU A 458 -13.52 20.00 21.25
N TYR A 459 -13.72 18.68 21.10
CA TYR A 459 -14.97 17.98 21.41
C TYR A 459 -16.20 18.48 20.62
N GLY A 460 -15.98 19.16 19.50
CA GLY A 460 -17.05 19.66 18.64
C GLY A 460 -17.66 18.56 17.77
N THR A 461 -18.96 18.66 17.48
CA THR A 461 -19.64 17.76 16.54
C THR A 461 -20.37 18.57 15.47
N ALA A 462 -20.03 18.36 14.20
CA ALA A 462 -20.72 18.93 13.05
C ALA A 462 -21.32 17.80 12.18
N ALA A 463 -22.64 17.75 12.05
CA ALA A 463 -23.34 16.71 11.29
C ALA A 463 -24.30 17.34 10.27
N GLY A 464 -24.01 17.20 8.99
CA GLY A 464 -24.79 17.80 7.90
C GLY A 464 -23.90 18.28 6.75
N ILE A 465 -24.48 18.53 5.58
CA ILE A 465 -23.72 19.11 4.48
C ILE A 465 -23.37 20.56 4.84
N ASN A 466 -22.09 20.90 4.72
CA ASN A 466 -21.56 22.24 4.98
C ASN A 466 -21.84 22.76 6.41
N SER A 467 -22.01 21.86 7.38
CA SER A 467 -22.09 22.21 8.80
C SER A 467 -20.71 22.55 9.36
N GLY A 468 -20.66 23.39 10.40
CA GLY A 468 -19.40 23.87 10.95
C GLY A 468 -19.45 24.11 12.45
N VAL A 469 -18.46 23.59 13.18
CA VAL A 469 -18.22 23.92 14.58
C VAL A 469 -16.82 24.49 14.73
N TYR A 470 -16.73 25.75 15.17
CA TYR A 470 -15.47 26.49 15.29
C TYR A 470 -15.15 26.88 16.74
N SER A 471 -15.89 26.35 17.72
CA SER A 471 -15.76 26.57 19.16
C SER A 471 -15.70 25.25 19.94
N ASN A 472 -15.35 25.30 21.24
CA ASN A 472 -15.19 24.11 22.06
C ASN A 472 -16.53 23.57 22.58
N SER A 473 -16.63 22.25 22.69
CA SER A 473 -17.77 21.52 23.28
C SER A 473 -19.12 21.91 22.66
N ALA A 474 -19.13 22.18 21.36
CA ALA A 474 -20.30 22.67 20.64
C ALA A 474 -20.86 21.65 19.64
N LEU A 475 -22.13 21.83 19.27
CA LEU A 475 -22.86 20.92 18.38
C LEU A 475 -23.55 21.70 17.25
N ALA A 476 -23.26 21.33 16.01
CA ALA A 476 -23.95 21.81 14.82
C ALA A 476 -24.58 20.63 14.05
N VAL A 477 -25.90 20.59 13.89
CA VAL A 477 -26.61 19.53 13.16
C VAL A 477 -27.57 20.10 12.13
N GLY A 478 -27.39 19.77 10.85
CA GLY A 478 -28.22 20.24 9.74
C GLY A 478 -27.40 20.82 8.59
N HIS A 479 -28.04 20.97 7.43
CA HIS A 479 -27.41 21.62 6.28
C HIS A 479 -27.13 23.09 6.60
N ASN A 480 -25.87 23.52 6.43
CA ASN A 480 -25.37 24.86 6.80
C ASN A 480 -25.56 25.24 8.28
N ALA A 481 -25.78 24.29 9.20
CA ALA A 481 -25.81 24.61 10.63
C ALA A 481 -24.40 25.04 11.08
N LYS A 482 -24.29 26.17 11.79
CA LYS A 482 -22.99 26.76 12.14
C LYS A 482 -22.92 27.21 13.60
N VAL A 483 -21.85 26.79 14.28
CA VAL A 483 -21.41 27.39 15.53
C VAL A 483 -20.12 28.18 15.27
N SER A 484 -20.17 29.50 15.51
CA SER A 484 -19.07 30.44 15.22
C SER A 484 -17.88 30.27 16.17
N GLU A 485 -16.73 30.88 15.83
CA GLU A 485 -15.57 30.97 16.73
C GLU A 485 -16.00 31.61 18.07
N ASN A 486 -15.41 31.16 19.19
CA ASN A 486 -15.69 31.61 20.56
C ASN A 486 -17.11 31.34 21.11
N ALA A 487 -18.00 30.70 20.35
CA ALA A 487 -19.32 30.28 20.81
C ALA A 487 -19.24 28.95 21.61
N ASN A 488 -18.47 28.95 22.70
CA ASN A 488 -18.23 27.74 23.51
C ASN A 488 -19.54 27.19 24.09
N ALA A 489 -19.67 25.85 24.11
CA ALA A 489 -20.85 25.15 24.59
C ALA A 489 -22.17 25.55 23.90
N ALA A 490 -22.09 26.06 22.66
CA ALA A 490 -23.26 26.46 21.89
C ALA A 490 -23.85 25.30 21.07
N LEU A 491 -25.14 25.43 20.74
CA LEU A 491 -25.94 24.44 20.02
C LEU A 491 -26.60 25.09 18.80
N ALA A 492 -26.39 24.54 17.60
CA ALA A 492 -27.08 24.94 16.37
C ALA A 492 -27.69 23.70 15.70
N VAL A 493 -29.01 23.59 15.64
CA VAL A 493 -29.72 22.43 15.06
C VAL A 493 -30.76 22.91 14.06
N GLY A 494 -30.65 22.51 12.79
CA GLY A 494 -31.59 22.85 11.72
C GLY A 494 -30.93 23.51 10.52
N TYR A 495 -31.67 23.58 9.41
CA TYR A 495 -31.24 24.20 8.16
C TYR A 495 -30.87 25.67 8.39
N ASN A 496 -29.65 26.08 8.01
CA ASN A 496 -29.12 27.45 8.20
C ASN A 496 -29.18 27.97 9.66
N SER A 497 -29.28 27.11 10.67
CA SER A 497 -29.25 27.53 12.08
C SER A 497 -27.86 28.07 12.45
N GLN A 498 -27.81 29.11 13.29
CA GLN A 498 -26.54 29.74 13.68
C GLN A 498 -26.50 30.15 15.15
N SER A 499 -25.49 29.65 15.86
CA SER A 499 -25.15 30.10 17.22
C SER A 499 -23.79 30.79 17.21
N SER A 500 -23.75 32.05 17.60
CA SER A 500 -22.53 32.89 17.46
C SER A 500 -21.91 33.35 18.77
N ALA A 501 -22.44 32.92 19.91
CA ALA A 501 -21.94 33.32 21.22
C ALA A 501 -22.01 32.16 22.24
N GLN A 502 -21.36 32.34 23.39
CA GLN A 502 -21.26 31.33 24.43
C GLN A 502 -22.64 30.91 24.96
N ASN A 503 -22.84 29.60 25.15
CA ASN A 503 -24.09 28.98 25.62
C ASN A 503 -25.33 29.33 24.77
N ALA A 504 -25.14 29.82 23.54
CA ALA A 504 -26.25 30.15 22.64
C ALA A 504 -26.89 28.88 22.06
N ILE A 505 -28.21 28.85 22.01
CA ILE A 505 -29.02 27.76 21.51
C ILE A 505 -29.84 28.26 20.31
N ALA A 506 -29.59 27.72 19.12
CA ALA A 506 -30.38 27.96 17.91
C ALA A 506 -30.94 26.64 17.40
N ILE A 507 -32.26 26.48 17.39
CA ILE A 507 -32.94 25.26 16.93
C ILE A 507 -34.03 25.63 15.94
N GLY A 508 -33.93 25.17 14.70
CA GLY A 508 -34.93 25.35 13.65
C GLY A 508 -34.37 25.98 12.36
N ASN A 509 -35.26 26.24 11.41
CA ASN A 509 -34.89 26.78 10.11
C ASN A 509 -34.47 28.25 10.24
N SER A 510 -33.20 28.55 9.95
CA SER A 510 -32.66 29.92 9.97
C SER A 510 -32.76 30.62 11.33
N ALA A 511 -32.88 29.86 12.42
CA ALA A 511 -32.82 30.37 13.80
C ALA A 511 -31.41 30.92 14.10
N LYS A 512 -31.33 32.11 14.71
CA LYS A 512 -30.07 32.80 15.01
C LYS A 512 -30.00 33.24 16.46
N ALA A 513 -29.03 32.69 17.19
CA ALA A 513 -28.71 33.01 18.57
C ALA A 513 -27.31 33.68 18.62
N THR A 514 -27.28 35.01 18.65
CA THR A 514 -26.07 35.80 18.34
C THR A 514 -25.40 36.42 19.57
N ALA A 515 -26.02 36.34 20.74
CA ALA A 515 -25.52 36.88 22.00
C ALA A 515 -25.42 35.80 23.10
N VAL A 516 -24.74 36.13 24.21
CA VAL A 516 -24.40 35.16 25.25
C VAL A 516 -25.66 34.68 25.99
N ASN A 517 -25.73 33.39 26.29
CA ASN A 517 -26.85 32.75 27.00
C ASN A 517 -28.21 32.97 26.30
N THR A 518 -28.25 32.90 24.97
CA THR A 518 -29.47 33.12 24.18
C THR A 518 -30.17 31.83 23.77
N ILE A 519 -31.49 31.89 23.62
CA ILE A 519 -32.33 30.77 23.15
C ILE A 519 -33.16 31.21 21.94
N SER A 520 -32.97 30.61 20.78
CA SER A 520 -33.69 30.91 19.54
C SER A 520 -34.27 29.62 18.96
N ILE A 521 -35.56 29.35 19.17
CA ILE A 521 -36.21 28.09 18.76
C ILE A 521 -37.35 28.36 17.78
N GLY A 522 -37.30 27.79 16.58
CA GLY A 522 -38.31 27.92 15.54
C GLY A 522 -37.73 28.46 14.23
N THR A 523 -38.54 29.17 13.45
CA THR A 523 -38.16 29.61 12.11
C THR A 523 -37.79 31.08 12.11
N GLY A 524 -36.62 31.43 11.56
CA GLY A 524 -36.22 32.81 11.28
C GLY A 524 -36.06 33.74 12.50
N ASN A 525 -36.09 33.22 13.73
CA ASN A 525 -35.86 34.02 14.93
C ASN A 525 -34.44 34.62 14.95
N MET A 526 -34.30 35.84 15.46
CA MET A 526 -33.03 36.52 15.68
C MET A 526 -32.95 37.03 17.11
N VAL A 527 -32.14 36.37 17.94
CA VAL A 527 -31.91 36.76 19.34
C VAL A 527 -30.50 37.34 19.46
N SER A 528 -30.43 38.64 19.77
CA SER A 528 -29.19 39.44 19.88
C SER A 528 -29.05 40.15 21.22
N GLY A 529 -30.05 40.10 22.09
CA GLY A 529 -29.94 40.52 23.48
C GLY A 529 -29.28 39.44 24.33
N ASN A 530 -28.38 39.82 25.25
CA ASN A 530 -27.80 38.87 26.21
C ASN A 530 -28.91 38.26 27.10
N ASN A 531 -28.75 37.00 27.51
CA ASN A 531 -29.66 36.32 28.44
C ASN A 531 -31.13 36.36 27.99
N SER A 532 -31.37 36.27 26.68
CA SER A 532 -32.68 36.49 26.07
C SER A 532 -33.14 35.29 25.26
N GLY A 533 -34.43 35.25 24.90
CA GLY A 533 -34.93 34.15 24.08
C GLY A 533 -36.14 34.46 23.21
N ALA A 534 -36.28 33.67 22.15
CA ALA A 534 -37.42 33.66 21.26
C ALA A 534 -37.81 32.22 20.92
N ILE A 535 -39.11 31.92 21.03
CA ILE A 535 -39.71 30.66 20.60
C ILE A 535 -40.89 30.98 19.69
N GLY A 536 -40.82 30.60 18.40
CA GLY A 536 -41.86 30.92 17.40
C GLY A 536 -41.35 31.12 15.97
N ASP A 537 -42.10 31.87 15.17
CA ASP A 537 -41.81 32.10 13.74
C ASP A 537 -42.32 33.47 13.23
N PRO A 538 -41.44 34.34 12.72
CA PRO A 538 -40.15 34.72 13.26
C PRO A 538 -40.29 35.83 14.32
N SER A 539 -39.34 35.94 15.25
CA SER A 539 -39.26 37.03 16.24
C SER A 539 -37.84 37.58 16.33
N THR A 540 -37.71 38.90 16.50
CA THR A 540 -36.43 39.59 16.76
C THR A 540 -36.40 40.07 18.21
N VAL A 541 -35.40 39.63 18.99
CA VAL A 541 -35.22 40.02 20.40
C VAL A 541 -33.81 40.59 20.56
N SER A 542 -33.69 41.91 20.65
CA SER A 542 -32.41 42.63 20.78
C SER A 542 -32.19 43.23 22.17
N GLY A 543 -33.23 43.42 22.97
CA GLY A 543 -33.10 43.85 24.36
C GLY A 543 -32.60 42.72 25.27
N ALA A 544 -31.82 43.06 26.30
CA ALA A 544 -31.24 42.07 27.21
C ALA A 544 -32.28 41.53 28.20
N ASN A 545 -32.06 40.33 28.74
CA ASN A 545 -32.94 39.65 29.71
C ASN A 545 -34.40 39.57 29.24
N SER A 546 -34.64 39.42 27.94
CA SER A 546 -35.98 39.55 27.36
C SER A 546 -36.42 38.30 26.63
N TYR A 547 -37.72 38.02 26.65
CA TYR A 547 -38.26 36.78 26.12
C TYR A 547 -39.50 37.00 25.27
N SER A 548 -39.56 36.32 24.13
CA SER A 548 -40.70 36.29 23.23
C SER A 548 -41.17 34.84 23.02
N LEU A 549 -42.46 34.60 23.22
CA LEU A 549 -43.15 33.38 22.81
C LEU A 549 -44.27 33.75 21.85
N GLY A 550 -44.08 33.39 20.57
CA GLY A 550 -44.99 33.66 19.46
C GLY A 550 -44.31 34.29 18.24
N ASN A 551 -45.11 34.94 17.40
CA ASN A 551 -44.77 35.18 16.00
C ASN A 551 -44.76 36.68 15.65
N ASN A 552 -43.86 37.09 14.77
CA ASN A 552 -43.72 38.45 14.28
C ASN A 552 -43.54 39.50 15.39
N ASN A 553 -42.80 39.15 16.46
CA ASN A 553 -42.51 40.09 17.54
C ASN A 553 -41.16 40.79 17.33
N THR A 554 -41.07 42.06 17.68
CA THR A 554 -39.83 42.83 17.77
C THR A 554 -39.68 43.35 19.19
N VAL A 555 -38.70 42.84 19.94
CA VAL A 555 -38.47 43.17 21.35
C VAL A 555 -37.09 43.82 21.50
N SER A 556 -37.08 45.15 21.46
CA SER A 556 -35.87 45.97 21.68
C SER A 556 -35.70 46.41 23.14
N ALA A 557 -36.78 46.33 23.91
CA ALA A 557 -36.82 46.57 25.34
C ALA A 557 -36.02 45.54 26.14
N SER A 558 -35.36 45.97 27.22
CA SER A 558 -34.71 45.11 28.20
C SER A 558 -35.66 44.67 29.31
N ASN A 559 -35.40 43.50 29.90
CA ASN A 559 -36.26 42.87 30.92
C ASN A 559 -37.73 42.71 30.49
N ALA A 560 -37.98 42.55 29.19
CA ALA A 560 -39.32 42.55 28.63
C ALA A 560 -39.80 41.13 28.30
N PHE A 561 -41.09 40.86 28.54
CA PHE A 561 -41.71 39.56 28.30
C PHE A 561 -42.90 39.71 27.36
N VAL A 562 -42.85 39.02 26.22
CA VAL A 562 -43.91 39.01 25.22
C VAL A 562 -44.44 37.60 25.07
N LEU A 563 -45.72 37.40 25.40
CA LEU A 563 -46.49 36.21 25.08
C LEU A 563 -47.60 36.61 24.12
N GLY A 564 -47.31 36.57 22.82
CA GLY A 564 -48.19 37.19 21.83
C GLY A 564 -47.61 37.13 20.43
N SER A 565 -48.28 37.78 19.50
CA SER A 565 -47.85 37.87 18.10
C SER A 565 -48.07 39.27 17.57
N ALA A 566 -47.29 39.69 16.56
CA ALA A 566 -47.34 41.03 15.98
C ALA A 566 -47.16 42.15 17.02
N VAL A 567 -46.24 41.96 17.98
CA VAL A 567 -45.93 42.94 19.03
C VAL A 567 -44.63 43.67 18.71
N ASN A 568 -44.65 45.00 18.80
CA ASN A 568 -43.43 45.83 18.82
C ASN A 568 -43.24 46.40 20.23
N ASN A 569 -42.23 45.90 20.95
CA ASN A 569 -41.96 46.27 22.33
C ASN A 569 -40.60 46.98 22.45
N SER A 570 -40.66 48.26 22.81
CA SER A 570 -39.50 49.12 23.07
C SER A 570 -39.53 49.74 24.47
N VAL A 571 -40.34 49.22 25.39
CA VAL A 571 -40.48 49.71 26.77
C VAL A 571 -39.91 48.68 27.74
N ASP A 572 -38.86 49.07 28.46
CA ASP A 572 -38.19 48.21 29.43
C ASP A 572 -39.12 47.72 30.54
N ASN A 573 -38.81 46.54 31.08
CA ASN A 573 -39.52 45.88 32.20
C ASN A 573 -41.00 45.57 31.90
N SER A 574 -41.43 45.68 30.65
CA SER A 574 -42.85 45.51 30.27
C SER A 574 -43.23 44.04 30.08
N VAL A 575 -44.51 43.75 30.30
CA VAL A 575 -45.11 42.46 29.97
C VAL A 575 -46.20 42.70 28.93
N VAL A 576 -46.16 41.99 27.82
CA VAL A 576 -47.16 42.12 26.75
C VAL A 576 -47.80 40.76 26.51
N LEU A 577 -49.13 40.72 26.64
CA LEU A 577 -49.93 39.51 26.50
C LEU A 577 -50.92 39.67 25.34
N GLY A 578 -50.90 38.72 24.41
CA GLY A 578 -51.86 38.62 23.31
C GLY A 578 -51.39 39.18 21.97
N ASN A 579 -52.10 38.78 20.91
CA ASN A 579 -51.83 39.17 19.53
C ASN A 579 -52.18 40.64 19.27
N GLY A 580 -51.27 41.39 18.65
CA GLY A 580 -51.45 42.80 18.27
C GLY A 580 -51.56 43.75 19.45
N SER A 581 -51.11 43.35 20.65
CA SER A 581 -51.07 44.23 21.82
C SER A 581 -49.95 45.28 21.67
N THR A 582 -50.21 46.51 22.10
CA THR A 582 -49.24 47.61 22.06
C THR A 582 -48.75 47.92 23.47
N VAL A 583 -47.48 48.27 23.61
CA VAL A 583 -46.92 48.75 24.88
C VAL A 583 -46.73 50.25 24.84
N SER A 584 -46.96 50.93 25.96
CA SER A 584 -46.68 52.35 26.14
C SER A 584 -45.89 52.53 27.44
N VAL A 585 -45.15 53.63 27.53
CA VAL A 585 -44.48 53.99 28.78
C VAL A 585 -45.50 54.15 29.90
N ALA A 586 -45.15 53.72 31.11
CA ALA A 586 -46.04 53.86 32.26
C ALA A 586 -46.32 55.34 32.54
N VAL A 587 -47.59 55.70 32.71
CA VAL A 587 -48.01 57.06 33.08
C VAL A 587 -48.32 57.07 34.57
N ALA A 588 -47.64 57.95 35.32
CA ALA A 588 -47.91 58.16 36.73
C ALA A 588 -49.25 58.88 36.91
N THR A 589 -50.13 58.31 37.73
CA THR A 589 -51.45 58.88 38.06
C THR A 589 -51.51 59.10 39.57
N PRO A 590 -50.95 60.20 40.09
CA PRO A 590 -50.82 60.40 41.53
C PRO A 590 -52.12 60.83 42.21
N GLU A 591 -52.98 61.53 41.48
CA GLU A 591 -54.19 62.11 42.02
C GLU A 591 -55.38 62.04 41.05
N TYR A 592 -56.58 62.17 41.61
CA TYR A 592 -57.82 62.38 40.89
C TYR A 592 -58.65 63.43 41.63
N THR A 593 -59.47 64.19 40.89
CA THR A 593 -60.34 65.20 41.48
C THR A 593 -61.80 64.80 41.30
N VAL A 594 -62.56 64.76 42.40
CA VAL A 594 -64.02 64.61 42.37
C VAL A 594 -64.60 65.84 43.05
N ASN A 595 -65.50 66.55 42.36
CA ASN A 595 -66.17 67.77 42.88
C ASN A 595 -65.20 68.83 43.45
N GLY A 596 -64.02 68.99 42.83
CA GLY A 596 -63.01 69.96 43.26
C GLY A 596 -62.13 69.52 44.43
N VAL A 597 -62.33 68.31 44.98
CA VAL A 597 -61.47 67.73 46.03
C VAL A 597 -60.47 66.78 45.39
N SER A 598 -59.17 67.02 45.60
CA SER A 598 -58.11 66.12 45.15
C SER A 598 -57.96 64.94 46.11
N HIS A 599 -57.79 63.75 45.55
CA HIS A 599 -57.57 62.49 46.23
C HIS A 599 -56.35 61.79 45.63
N THR A 600 -55.56 61.12 46.46
CA THR A 600 -54.34 60.44 46.02
C THR A 600 -54.57 58.94 45.80
N PHE A 601 -53.87 58.35 44.82
CA PHE A 601 -53.82 56.89 44.64
C PHE A 601 -52.61 56.26 45.34
N SER A 602 -52.79 55.03 45.85
CA SER A 602 -51.66 54.14 46.15
C SER A 602 -51.03 53.63 44.84
N GLY A 603 -49.72 53.36 44.82
CA GLY A 603 -49.03 52.89 43.62
C GLY A 603 -48.84 53.94 42.51
N SER A 604 -48.79 55.23 42.88
CA SER A 604 -48.74 56.37 41.94
C SER A 604 -47.52 56.43 41.01
N ALA A 605 -46.46 55.68 41.29
CA ALA A 605 -45.21 55.63 40.51
C ALA A 605 -45.00 54.23 39.90
N PRO A 606 -45.74 53.84 38.85
CA PRO A 606 -45.56 52.55 38.19
C PRO A 606 -44.21 52.47 37.47
N VAL A 607 -43.55 51.31 37.58
CA VAL A 607 -42.24 51.06 36.95
C VAL A 607 -42.37 50.71 35.47
N SER A 608 -43.44 49.99 35.09
CA SER A 608 -43.76 49.61 33.71
C SER A 608 -45.23 49.18 33.63
N THR A 609 -45.66 48.69 32.46
CA THR A 609 -47.05 48.27 32.19
C THR A 609 -47.14 46.80 31.81
N VAL A 610 -48.23 46.15 32.24
CA VAL A 610 -48.72 44.91 31.62
C VAL A 610 -49.74 45.31 30.55
N SER A 611 -49.41 45.12 29.26
CA SER A 611 -50.35 45.36 28.17
C SER A 611 -51.07 44.07 27.79
N ILE A 612 -52.40 44.14 27.70
CA ILE A 612 -53.27 43.03 27.27
C ILE A 612 -54.03 43.35 25.97
N GLY A 613 -53.70 44.44 25.27
CA GLY A 613 -54.44 44.88 24.09
C GLY A 613 -53.86 46.13 23.42
N ASP A 614 -54.63 46.68 22.50
CA ASP A 614 -54.38 47.94 21.78
C ASP A 614 -55.70 48.73 21.74
N SER A 615 -55.65 50.01 21.40
CA SER A 615 -56.84 50.85 21.28
C SER A 615 -57.82 50.27 20.25
N GLY A 616 -59.07 50.04 20.66
CA GLY A 616 -60.10 49.38 19.86
C GLY A 616 -59.93 47.86 19.73
N LYS A 617 -58.95 47.27 20.42
CA LYS A 617 -58.65 45.83 20.50
C LYS A 617 -58.39 45.41 21.94
N GLU A 618 -59.14 45.98 22.87
CA GLU A 618 -59.04 45.71 24.29
C GLU A 618 -59.43 44.24 24.59
N ARG A 619 -58.89 43.71 25.69
CA ARG A 619 -59.26 42.39 26.20
C ARG A 619 -59.89 42.53 27.57
N THR A 620 -60.89 41.70 27.82
CA THR A 620 -61.41 41.50 29.17
C THR A 620 -60.44 40.67 30.00
N LEU A 621 -60.19 41.08 31.25
CA LEU A 621 -59.56 40.23 32.26
C LEU A 621 -60.65 39.58 33.11
N THR A 622 -60.83 38.26 32.97
CA THR A 622 -61.92 37.52 33.61
C THR A 622 -61.42 36.69 34.80
N ASN A 623 -62.34 36.24 35.66
CA ASN A 623 -62.06 35.47 36.88
C ASN A 623 -61.17 36.21 37.90
N VAL A 624 -61.31 37.53 37.98
CA VAL A 624 -60.63 38.36 38.99
C VAL A 624 -61.43 38.29 40.29
N ALA A 625 -60.83 37.72 41.33
CA ALA A 625 -61.39 37.74 42.69
C ALA A 625 -61.52 39.18 43.21
N ALA A 626 -62.39 39.40 44.20
CA ALA A 626 -62.57 40.75 44.77
C ALA A 626 -61.26 41.24 45.42
N GLY A 627 -60.76 42.40 44.98
CA GLY A 627 -59.59 43.05 45.57
C GLY A 627 -59.89 43.67 46.93
N ARG A 628 -58.87 43.86 47.77
CA ARG A 628 -59.07 44.58 49.04
C ARG A 628 -59.41 46.04 48.77
N ILE A 629 -60.37 46.59 49.51
CA ILE A 629 -60.78 47.99 49.43
C ILE A 629 -60.22 48.73 50.65
N SER A 630 -59.11 49.44 50.48
CA SER A 630 -58.47 50.26 51.51
C SER A 630 -57.63 51.38 50.87
N ALA A 631 -57.23 52.39 51.66
CA ALA A 631 -56.47 53.54 51.16
C ALA A 631 -55.09 53.18 50.54
N THR A 632 -54.54 52.02 50.88
CA THR A 632 -53.21 51.58 50.43
C THR A 632 -53.28 50.44 49.40
N SER A 633 -54.48 49.96 49.03
CA SER A 633 -54.64 48.80 48.16
C SER A 633 -54.14 49.07 46.73
N THR A 634 -53.47 48.08 46.14
CA THR A 634 -53.07 48.03 44.73
C THR A 634 -53.63 46.78 44.04
N ASP A 635 -54.67 46.18 44.62
CA ASP A 635 -55.36 45.03 44.04
C ASP A 635 -56.30 45.49 42.91
N ALA A 636 -56.45 44.67 41.87
CA ALA A 636 -57.45 44.93 40.83
C ALA A 636 -58.88 44.83 41.41
N ILE A 637 -59.77 45.71 40.94
CA ILE A 637 -61.19 45.71 41.30
C ILE A 637 -61.97 44.92 40.25
N ASN A 638 -62.85 44.03 40.67
CA ASN A 638 -63.74 43.30 39.77
C ASN A 638 -65.11 43.96 39.62
N GLY A 639 -65.92 43.49 38.66
CA GLY A 639 -67.24 44.06 38.38
C GLY A 639 -68.21 44.01 39.57
N SER A 640 -68.13 43.00 40.44
CA SER A 640 -69.05 42.86 41.58
C SER A 640 -68.81 43.92 42.66
N GLN A 641 -67.57 44.38 42.82
CA GLN A 641 -67.22 45.42 43.78
C GLN A 641 -67.71 46.79 43.30
N LEU A 642 -67.52 47.10 42.02
CA LEU A 642 -68.07 48.33 41.43
C LEU A 642 -69.60 48.31 41.48
N PHE A 643 -70.21 47.16 41.17
CA PHE A 643 -71.65 46.97 41.29
C PHE A 643 -72.16 47.22 42.72
N ALA A 644 -71.44 46.75 43.75
CA ALA A 644 -71.79 47.02 45.15
C ALA A 644 -71.76 48.53 45.47
N VAL A 645 -70.77 49.28 44.98
CA VAL A 645 -70.71 50.74 45.15
C VAL A 645 -71.88 51.42 44.43
N THR A 646 -72.14 51.07 43.17
CA THR A 646 -73.27 51.62 42.41
C THR A 646 -74.60 51.34 43.10
N SER A 647 -74.79 50.12 43.63
CA SER A 647 -76.00 49.74 44.37
C SER A 647 -76.21 50.59 45.63
N GLU A 648 -75.14 51.01 46.31
CA GLU A 648 -75.24 51.93 47.45
C GLU A 648 -75.50 53.38 47.00
N VAL A 649 -74.87 53.85 45.92
CA VAL A 649 -75.08 55.21 45.38
C VAL A 649 -76.53 55.38 44.88
N GLU A 650 -77.11 54.36 44.25
CA GLU A 650 -78.49 54.36 43.74
C GLU A 650 -79.55 54.43 44.84
N LYS A 651 -79.25 54.04 46.08
CA LYS A 651 -80.18 54.22 47.22
C LYS A 651 -80.44 55.68 47.56
N GLY A 652 -79.60 56.60 47.07
CA GLY A 652 -79.65 58.03 47.37
C GLY A 652 -79.20 58.34 48.80
N ASN A 653 -78.83 59.60 49.05
CA ASN A 653 -78.48 60.04 50.40
C ASN A 653 -79.73 60.08 51.29
N GLN A 654 -79.80 59.21 52.30
CA GLN A 654 -80.80 59.32 53.35
C GLN A 654 -80.30 60.29 54.43
N PHE A 655 -80.82 61.51 54.41
CA PHE A 655 -80.56 62.49 55.45
C PHE A 655 -81.49 62.21 56.65
N ALA A 656 -80.93 61.74 57.77
CA ALA A 656 -81.69 61.65 59.02
C ALA A 656 -81.78 63.05 59.65
N GLY A 657 -82.77 63.84 59.21
CA GLY A 657 -83.04 65.18 59.74
C GLY A 657 -84.25 65.86 59.09
N ASN A 658 -85.38 65.82 59.80
CA ASN A 658 -86.70 66.42 59.51
C ASN A 658 -87.51 65.88 58.33
N THR A 659 -88.75 65.49 58.66
CA THR A 659 -89.79 64.93 57.79
C THR A 659 -90.10 65.82 56.58
N GLY A 660 -89.86 65.30 55.37
CA GLY A 660 -90.31 65.86 54.10
C GLY A 660 -89.57 65.26 52.90
N THR A 661 -90.28 64.94 51.82
CA THR A 661 -89.68 64.44 50.57
C THR A 661 -89.21 65.63 49.75
N PHE A 662 -87.90 65.73 49.48
CA PHE A 662 -87.35 66.70 48.52
C PHE A 662 -86.55 65.98 47.44
N ASN A 663 -86.86 66.23 46.17
CA ASN A 663 -85.98 65.92 45.05
C ASN A 663 -85.09 67.14 44.80
N ARG A 664 -83.88 67.13 45.34
CA ARG A 664 -82.80 68.05 44.89
C ARG A 664 -81.72 67.24 44.22
N ARG A 665 -81.19 67.76 43.12
CA ARG A 665 -80.00 67.16 42.48
C ARG A 665 -78.77 67.48 43.34
N LEU A 666 -77.78 66.60 43.32
CA LEU A 666 -76.53 66.79 44.05
C LEU A 666 -75.88 68.11 43.59
N GLY A 667 -75.80 69.10 44.49
CA GLY A 667 -75.28 70.45 44.18
C GLY A 667 -76.35 71.54 44.05
N GLU A 668 -77.63 71.23 44.19
CA GLU A 668 -78.68 72.24 44.41
C GLU A 668 -78.67 72.70 45.86
#